data_AF-A0A6M1T3J6-F1
#
_entry.id   AF-A0A6M1T3J6-F1
#
_cell.length_a   1.000
_cell.length_b   1.000
_cell.length_c   1.000
_cell.angle_alpha   90.00
_cell.angle_beta   90.00
_cell.angle_gamma   90.00
#
_symmetry.space_group_name_H-M   'P 1'
#
loop_
_entity.id
_entity.type
_entity.pdbx_description
1 polymer ?
#
loop_
_entity_poly.entity_id
_entity_poly.type
_entity_poly.pdbx_seq_one_letter_code
_entity_poly.pdbx_strand_id
1 'polypeptide(L)'
;MSRFITYSTFFTGMLLLLLLGLASPLVAQIERPPVRNQEAIQNDTTRTSKRASAQTPQQEGQINFQASDSLVFNNRENRIATLYGSSSVVHSSGELQSGKVAMNLDSSLVSATTQTPQDTLSQPVLIRENDRVRSNKIDFNYKTEKGRFEVARVEVQDGNLIGTKVKNTGRDVVFLEDAIYSTCQLDHPHYYIQAKRMKVVEREKIFFEQARLFILDIPYPLVFPFGYLPGKFDKKQSGILEPTYAFQDRQNRGIGLQNLGWFQYFNDYLTGQASFDIFTSGDFFVDSRVRYRVRDKLSGNIRIGYSRNNSGLESSDPDFSSRVSKEIKVSHNQDFSPYASFNSSIHLRTEDFNKINSNDPTAIAETDASSSINYKYRHPESVYSLNASIRQNQNFANNTTKITGPELNFSLNRFSPFKNEETTGDDDKWYESISVNYDNTFNSKFKYRPERADSARYNWFEALKDPDKYRKATGNTDHYRFGFKQNAGISMNQLLPNRFLNTSLNLNYNDYWYPTTTRKSFNSDSVEVVERQVRGLTSAHEFNTSLNFSTRIYGLMNLNLGNLKSFRHTLKPSISLSYRPDFSNDLWGYYRTVQTDTVSQPGDPVPTERYSIFENEIFRGPGQGEQRQVNFRLGNVFEAKSVKRDSTGEKKEEVINLIDQLDFSSSYNFAADSLKLSDLRSNLRAKILPGMNINASANFNFYERNSDGNKIDDFLVTNSSKLMELTRFRISTSYSVQLGERGFQPNTNPHYPANYNPLNQSIFRPVDPHFNTQPVQDFKSPFSFSINFSYNWRLNPTGKNNTTATINAQNINLKLTPKWDFRTQIGYDFIQKELTPSQFSLNRKLHCWDLSFTMNPFGDRKYYFFSLRINASRLQGIIQKLPGLNNLERGSRGTGRSPRGFGGGSF
;
A
#
# COMPACT_ATOMS: atom_id res chain seq x y z
N MET A 1 35.51 -4.80 -50.30
CA MET A 1 35.40 -4.55 -51.75
C MET A 1 34.12 -3.74 -51.96
N SER A 2 34.19 -2.40 -52.11
CA SER A 2 34.32 -1.64 -53.38
C SER A 2 32.98 -1.63 -54.16
N ARG A 3 32.29 -0.54 -54.53
CA ARG A 3 32.42 0.95 -54.53
C ARG A 3 30.95 1.49 -54.67
N PHE A 4 30.52 2.72 -54.36
CA PHE A 4 30.98 4.04 -54.80
C PHE A 4 30.35 5.18 -53.94
N ILE A 5 31.06 6.31 -53.91
CA ILE A 5 30.88 7.55 -53.13
C ILE A 5 30.25 8.67 -54.00
N THR A 6 29.92 9.81 -53.37
CA THR A 6 29.69 11.21 -53.83
C THR A 6 28.20 11.59 -53.92
N TYR A 7 27.62 12.49 -53.11
CA TYR A 7 28.02 13.88 -52.82
C TYR A 7 27.65 14.33 -51.39
N SER A 8 28.56 15.07 -50.75
CA SER A 8 28.28 15.97 -49.63
C SER A 8 28.19 17.43 -50.15
N THR A 9 27.82 18.36 -49.28
CA THR A 9 27.84 19.83 -49.47
C THR A 9 26.72 20.47 -50.30
N PHE A 10 25.47 20.47 -49.81
CA PHE A 10 24.50 21.50 -50.21
C PHE A 10 23.45 21.89 -49.13
N PHE A 11 23.35 21.20 -48.00
CA PHE A 11 22.28 21.44 -47.02
C PHE A 11 22.68 22.16 -45.72
N THR A 12 23.98 22.38 -45.49
CA THR A 12 24.49 23.08 -44.29
C THR A 12 24.71 24.58 -44.49
N GLY A 13 24.54 25.10 -45.72
CA GLY A 13 24.65 26.55 -46.04
C GLY A 13 23.33 27.32 -46.04
N MET A 14 22.17 26.64 -46.07
CA MET A 14 20.86 27.27 -46.23
C MET A 14 20.15 27.59 -44.91
N LEU A 15 20.68 27.14 -43.78
CA LEU A 15 20.14 27.43 -42.44
C LEU A 15 20.83 28.65 -41.78
N LEU A 16 22.00 29.07 -42.29
CA LEU A 16 22.77 30.19 -41.75
C LEU A 16 22.44 31.54 -42.43
N LEU A 17 21.72 31.50 -43.56
CA LEU A 17 21.34 32.67 -44.37
C LEU A 17 19.93 33.23 -44.07
N LEU A 18 19.18 32.57 -43.19
CA LEU A 18 17.87 33.04 -42.71
C LEU A 18 17.95 33.73 -41.33
N LEU A 19 19.14 33.81 -40.73
CA LEU A 19 19.37 34.35 -39.39
C LEU A 19 20.07 35.72 -39.35
N LEU A 20 20.43 36.30 -40.50
CA LEU A 20 21.11 37.60 -40.57
C LEU A 20 20.58 38.43 -41.74
N GLY A 21 19.51 39.18 -41.49
CA GLY A 21 19.02 40.17 -42.44
C GLY A 21 17.59 40.60 -42.16
N LEU A 22 17.41 41.56 -41.25
CA LEU A 22 16.71 42.82 -41.51
C LEU A 22 16.58 43.62 -40.20
N ALA A 23 17.04 44.87 -40.28
CA ALA A 23 17.07 45.86 -39.22
C ALA A 23 15.72 46.61 -39.10
N SER A 24 15.44 47.01 -37.85
CA SER A 24 14.75 48.21 -37.25
C SER A 24 14.28 49.38 -38.16
N PRO A 25 13.56 50.43 -37.66
CA PRO A 25 12.58 50.58 -36.54
C PRO A 25 11.32 51.44 -36.90
N LEU A 26 10.55 51.84 -35.87
CA LEU A 26 9.46 52.87 -35.76
C LEU A 26 8.00 52.41 -35.90
N VAL A 27 7.26 52.25 -34.79
CA VAL A 27 6.45 53.22 -33.98
C VAL A 27 4.96 53.21 -34.38
N ALA A 28 4.11 52.73 -33.47
CA ALA A 28 2.78 53.30 -33.18
C ALA A 28 2.25 52.72 -31.85
N GLN A 29 1.85 53.63 -30.94
CA GLN A 29 1.21 53.35 -29.67
C GLN A 29 -0.19 52.76 -29.86
N ILE A 30 -0.56 51.77 -29.03
CA ILE A 30 -1.95 51.56 -28.60
C ILE A 30 -1.91 51.29 -27.09
N GLU A 31 -2.47 52.24 -26.34
CA GLU A 31 -2.68 52.18 -24.89
C GLU A 31 -3.51 50.96 -24.50
N ARG A 32 -3.10 50.28 -23.41
CA ARG A 32 -3.94 49.33 -22.69
C ARG A 32 -4.35 49.96 -21.36
N PRO A 33 -5.63 49.86 -20.98
CA PRO A 33 -6.14 50.48 -19.76
C PRO A 33 -5.59 49.77 -18.52
N PRO A 34 -5.45 50.47 -17.38
CA PRO A 34 -5.05 49.84 -16.13
C PRO A 34 -6.16 48.88 -15.65
N VAL A 35 -5.78 47.62 -15.46
CA VAL A 35 -6.62 46.58 -14.88
C VAL A 35 -6.92 46.94 -13.43
N ARG A 36 -8.21 47.10 -13.17
CA ARG A 36 -8.82 47.35 -11.86
C ARG A 36 -8.71 46.10 -10.99
N ASN A 37 -7.74 46.08 -10.08
CA ASN A 37 -7.70 45.10 -8.99
C ASN A 37 -8.90 45.38 -8.06
N GLN A 38 -9.89 44.50 -8.08
CA GLN A 38 -10.91 44.44 -7.04
C GLN A 38 -10.30 43.74 -5.82
N GLU A 39 -9.82 44.55 -4.88
CA GLU A 39 -9.60 44.09 -3.50
C GLU A 39 -10.97 43.72 -2.90
N ALA A 40 -11.07 42.49 -2.39
CA ALA A 40 -12.23 42.05 -1.64
C ALA A 40 -12.34 42.86 -0.34
N ILE A 41 -13.34 43.73 -0.30
CA ILE A 41 -13.73 44.49 0.89
C ILE A 41 -14.35 43.50 1.88
N GLN A 42 -13.59 43.06 2.88
CA GLN A 42 -14.20 42.70 4.16
C GLN A 42 -14.53 44.01 4.88
N ASN A 43 -15.83 44.31 4.97
CA ASN A 43 -16.34 45.38 5.82
C ASN A 43 -16.14 44.98 7.28
N ASP A 44 -14.96 45.27 7.83
CA ASP A 44 -14.80 45.46 9.26
C ASP A 44 -15.39 46.82 9.61
N THR A 45 -16.60 46.83 10.17
CA THR A 45 -17.23 48.01 10.75
C THR A 45 -16.57 48.35 12.08
N THR A 46 -15.31 48.77 12.04
CA THR A 46 -14.69 49.55 13.09
C THR A 46 -13.92 50.70 12.44
N ARG A 47 -14.39 51.93 12.68
CA ARG A 47 -13.78 53.17 12.19
C ARG A 47 -12.41 53.36 12.86
N THR A 48 -11.36 52.73 12.35
CA THR A 48 -9.97 53.08 12.72
C THR A 48 -9.48 54.23 11.84
N SER A 49 -9.17 55.36 12.47
CA SER A 49 -8.51 56.50 11.83
C SER A 49 -7.24 56.03 11.12
N LYS A 50 -7.07 56.39 9.83
CA LYS A 50 -5.82 56.19 9.10
C LYS A 50 -4.65 56.74 9.92
N ARG A 51 -3.76 55.86 10.39
CA ARG A 51 -2.47 56.26 10.94
C ARG A 51 -1.65 56.85 9.81
N ALA A 52 -1.12 58.05 10.03
CA ALA A 52 -0.26 58.71 9.08
C ALA A 52 1.15 58.09 9.15
N SER A 53 1.61 57.49 8.05
CA SER A 53 2.95 56.90 7.92
C SER A 53 3.88 57.89 7.22
N ALA A 54 5.08 58.13 7.77
CA ALA A 54 6.07 59.00 7.14
C ALA A 54 6.52 58.43 5.77
N GLN A 55 6.88 59.31 4.83
CA GLN A 55 7.33 58.91 3.49
C GLN A 55 8.66 58.13 3.55
N THR A 56 8.91 57.26 2.57
CA THR A 56 10.17 56.50 2.47
C THR A 56 11.37 57.46 2.23
N PRO A 57 12.53 57.24 2.87
CA PRO A 57 13.73 58.05 2.66
C PRO A 57 14.18 58.05 1.19
N GLN A 58 14.55 59.23 0.66
CA GLN A 58 15.05 59.40 -0.72
C GLN A 58 16.59 59.45 -0.78
N GLN A 59 17.25 59.69 0.36
CA GLN A 59 18.71 59.73 0.50
C GLN A 59 19.20 58.72 1.56
N GLU A 60 20.41 58.19 1.37
CA GLU A 60 21.03 57.27 2.31
C GLU A 60 21.31 57.98 3.65
N GLY A 61 20.76 57.46 4.75
CA GLY A 61 20.85 58.07 6.09
C GLY A 61 19.76 59.11 6.43
N GLN A 62 18.83 59.40 5.51
CA GLN A 62 17.69 60.27 5.79
C GLN A 62 16.68 59.59 6.74
N ILE A 63 16.25 60.32 7.78
CA ILE A 63 15.21 59.90 8.72
C ILE A 63 13.96 60.74 8.46
N ASN A 64 12.87 60.08 8.05
CA ASN A 64 11.57 60.71 7.88
C ASN A 64 10.70 60.38 9.09
N PHE A 65 10.03 61.37 9.67
CA PHE A 65 9.19 61.16 10.85
C PHE A 65 7.85 61.87 10.72
N GLN A 66 6.83 61.32 11.36
CA GLN A 66 5.49 61.87 11.43
C GLN A 66 4.91 61.63 12.82
N ALA A 67 4.17 62.60 13.35
CA ALA A 67 3.42 62.53 14.59
C ALA A 67 2.02 63.09 14.37
N SER A 68 1.01 62.50 15.02
CA SER A 68 -0.38 62.96 14.89
C SER A 68 -0.76 64.04 15.91
N ASP A 69 -0.05 64.15 17.02
CA ASP A 69 -0.40 65.05 18.13
C ASP A 69 0.61 66.19 18.26
N SER A 70 1.84 65.91 18.74
CA SER A 70 2.84 66.95 18.97
C SER A 70 4.28 66.48 18.79
N LEU A 71 5.17 67.44 18.53
CA LEU A 71 6.62 67.25 18.43
C LEU A 71 7.32 68.22 19.39
N VAL A 72 8.06 67.69 20.35
CA VAL A 72 8.76 68.47 21.38
C VAL A 72 10.27 68.28 21.24
N PHE A 73 10.99 69.38 21.05
CA PHE A 73 12.45 69.39 21.07
C PHE A 73 12.97 69.80 22.44
N ASN A 74 13.78 68.95 23.06
CA ASN A 74 14.59 69.32 24.22
C ASN A 74 16.03 69.55 23.77
N ASN A 75 16.47 70.81 23.81
CA ASN A 75 17.80 71.23 23.35
C ASN A 75 18.83 71.38 24.49
N ARG A 76 18.51 70.97 25.72
CA ARG A 76 19.51 70.88 26.81
C ARG A 76 20.15 69.49 26.75
N GLU A 77 21.47 69.42 26.91
CA GLU A 77 22.34 68.23 26.86
C GLU A 77 21.68 66.93 26.35
N ASN A 78 22.07 66.49 25.15
CA ASN A 78 21.40 65.49 24.30
C ASN A 78 20.12 66.02 23.66
N ARG A 79 20.25 66.60 22.46
CA ARG A 79 19.14 67.12 21.67
C ARG A 79 18.15 66.00 21.37
N ILE A 80 16.99 65.97 22.04
CA ILE A 80 15.99 64.91 21.89
C ILE A 80 14.71 65.49 21.26
N ALA A 81 14.27 64.89 20.16
CA ALA A 81 12.99 65.15 19.52
C ALA A 81 11.98 64.07 19.94
N THR A 82 10.94 64.43 20.69
CA THR A 82 9.89 63.50 21.12
C THR A 82 8.61 63.73 20.34
N LEU A 83 8.18 62.68 19.65
CA LEU A 83 6.95 62.58 18.87
C LEU A 83 5.85 61.96 19.76
N TYR A 84 4.67 62.59 19.79
CA TYR A 84 3.50 62.13 20.53
C TYR A 84 2.32 61.84 19.59
N GLY A 85 1.43 60.94 20.03
CA GLY A 85 0.32 60.44 19.21
C GLY A 85 0.78 59.30 18.29
N SER A 86 -0.03 58.92 17.30
CA SER A 86 0.34 57.89 16.31
C SER A 86 1.55 58.35 15.50
N SER A 87 2.74 57.97 15.96
CA SER A 87 4.02 58.46 15.48
C SER A 87 4.74 57.36 14.71
N SER A 88 5.34 57.71 13.57
CA SER A 88 6.15 56.81 12.74
C SER A 88 7.48 57.47 12.41
N VAL A 89 8.58 56.73 12.58
CA VAL A 89 9.94 57.13 12.20
C VAL A 89 10.48 56.09 11.22
N VAL A 90 10.75 56.52 9.99
CA VAL A 90 11.18 55.68 8.87
C VAL A 90 12.63 56.00 8.51
N HIS A 91 13.46 54.96 8.47
CA HIS A 91 14.85 54.98 8.01
C HIS A 91 15.08 53.81 7.05
N SER A 92 16.17 53.84 6.26
CA SER A 92 16.52 52.74 5.34
C SER A 92 16.67 51.38 6.02
N SER A 93 17.03 51.38 7.31
CA SER A 93 17.20 50.15 8.10
C SER A 93 15.92 49.67 8.81
N GLY A 94 14.80 50.40 8.71
CA GLY A 94 13.52 50.02 9.32
C GLY A 94 12.58 51.19 9.67
N GLU A 95 11.33 50.86 9.93
CA GLU A 95 10.29 51.78 10.40
C GLU A 95 9.93 51.47 11.86
N LEU A 96 9.84 52.50 12.71
CA LEU A 96 9.43 52.39 14.10
C LEU A 96 8.14 53.19 14.33
N GLN A 97 7.07 52.49 14.70
CA GLN A 97 5.76 53.08 14.98
C GLN A 97 5.44 52.98 16.49
N SER A 98 4.93 54.04 17.11
CA SER A 98 4.44 54.01 18.51
C SER A 98 3.59 55.24 18.84
N GLY A 99 2.88 55.22 19.98
CA GLY A 99 2.22 56.41 20.55
C GLY A 99 3.18 57.46 21.13
N LYS A 100 4.44 57.09 21.39
CA LYS A 100 5.50 58.01 21.82
C LYS A 100 6.85 57.53 21.30
N VAL A 101 7.53 58.37 20.51
CA VAL A 101 8.86 58.06 19.95
C VAL A 101 9.82 59.20 20.27
N ALA A 102 10.87 58.91 21.04
CA ALA A 102 11.94 59.85 21.36
C ALA A 102 13.17 59.55 20.49
N MET A 103 13.53 60.49 19.63
CA MET A 103 14.71 60.43 18.77
C MET A 103 15.81 61.29 19.38
N ASN A 104 17.00 60.73 19.59
CA ASN A 104 18.18 61.52 19.88
C ASN A 104 18.71 62.10 18.55
N LEU A 105 19.01 63.40 18.50
CA LEU A 105 19.52 64.09 17.31
C LEU A 105 21.07 64.13 17.30
N ASP A 106 21.71 63.88 18.43
CA ASP A 106 23.17 63.79 18.57
C ASP A 106 23.70 62.37 18.36
N SER A 107 22.81 61.36 18.47
CA SER A 107 23.14 59.95 18.24
C SER A 107 22.06 59.27 17.41
N SER A 108 22.39 58.20 16.67
CA SER A 108 21.40 57.46 15.87
C SER A 108 20.43 56.59 16.69
N LEU A 109 20.19 56.91 17.96
CA LEU A 109 19.35 56.15 18.90
C LEU A 109 17.92 56.70 18.91
N VAL A 110 16.95 55.81 18.73
CA VAL A 110 15.53 56.12 18.84
C VAL A 110 14.86 55.16 19.81
N SER A 111 14.11 55.72 20.75
CA SER A 111 13.40 55.01 21.81
C SER A 111 11.89 55.19 21.61
N ALA A 112 11.19 54.09 21.38
CA ALA A 112 9.73 54.06 21.36
C ALA A 112 9.20 53.41 22.64
N THR A 113 8.18 54.02 23.24
CA THR A 113 7.54 53.54 24.47
C THR A 113 6.04 53.66 24.36
N THR A 114 5.30 52.67 24.85
CA THR A 114 3.86 52.85 25.06
C THR A 114 3.61 53.92 26.13
N GLN A 115 2.50 54.67 26.02
CA GLN A 115 2.14 55.68 27.03
C GLN A 115 1.66 55.03 28.34
N THR A 116 1.02 53.86 28.25
CA THR A 116 0.66 53.02 29.41
C THR A 116 0.89 51.54 29.07
N PRO A 117 1.33 50.68 30.01
CA PRO A 117 1.63 49.27 29.76
C PRO A 117 0.46 48.44 29.20
N GLN A 118 -0.78 48.87 29.42
CA GLN A 118 -2.01 48.19 29.03
C GLN A 118 -2.57 48.65 27.67
N ASP A 119 -2.06 49.76 27.12
CA ASP A 119 -2.51 50.29 25.83
C ASP A 119 -1.83 49.54 24.67
N THR A 120 -2.56 48.56 24.12
CA THR A 120 -2.12 47.75 22.98
C THR A 120 -2.18 48.51 21.66
N LEU A 121 -2.93 49.61 21.58
CA LEU A 121 -3.02 50.43 20.37
C LEU A 121 -1.75 51.27 20.21
N SER A 122 -1.23 51.88 21.28
CA SER A 122 -0.02 52.71 21.22
C SER A 122 1.31 51.94 21.35
N GLN A 123 1.25 50.60 21.42
CA GLN A 123 2.42 49.74 21.60
C GLN A 123 3.45 49.94 20.46
N PRO A 124 4.74 50.10 20.80
CA PRO A 124 5.83 50.14 19.83
C PRO A 124 5.88 48.93 18.89
N VAL A 125 6.03 49.21 17.59
CA VAL A 125 6.23 48.22 16.54
C VAL A 125 7.42 48.63 15.67
N LEU A 126 8.44 47.77 15.61
CA LEU A 126 9.54 47.89 14.67
C LEU A 126 9.26 47.01 13.45
N ILE A 127 9.23 47.60 12.26
CA ILE A 127 8.98 46.95 10.97
C ILE A 127 10.27 46.99 10.15
N ARG A 128 10.76 45.82 9.72
CA ARG A 128 11.97 45.69 8.90
C ARG A 128 11.74 44.63 7.83
N GLU A 129 11.74 45.01 6.55
CA GLU A 129 11.47 44.09 5.43
C GLU A 129 10.17 43.28 5.67
N ASN A 130 10.29 42.02 6.08
CA ASN A 130 9.18 41.11 6.40
C ASN A 130 8.96 40.89 7.92
N ASP A 131 9.84 41.38 8.79
CA ASP A 131 9.80 41.16 10.23
C ASP A 131 9.05 42.31 10.95
N ARG A 132 8.15 41.95 11.87
CA ARG A 132 7.42 42.91 12.73
C ARG A 132 7.63 42.54 14.20
N VAL A 133 8.34 43.38 14.95
CA VAL A 133 8.61 43.16 16.36
C VAL A 133 7.79 44.14 17.20
N ARG A 134 6.90 43.61 18.04
CA ARG A 134 6.11 44.39 19.01
C ARG A 134 6.75 44.30 20.39
N SER A 135 6.76 45.41 21.12
CA SER A 135 7.27 45.47 22.50
C SER A 135 6.74 46.68 23.26
N ASN A 136 6.71 46.61 24.59
CA ASN A 136 6.31 47.74 25.45
C ASN A 136 7.28 48.92 25.35
N LYS A 137 8.57 48.63 25.17
CA LYS A 137 9.64 49.58 24.89
C LYS A 137 10.61 49.03 23.85
N ILE A 138 11.03 49.87 22.92
CA ILE A 138 12.01 49.57 21.86
C ILE A 138 13.05 50.68 21.84
N ASP A 139 14.30 50.36 22.20
CA ASP A 139 15.44 51.22 21.95
C ASP A 139 16.19 50.68 20.72
N PHE A 140 16.27 51.44 19.63
CA PHE A 140 16.88 51.00 18.38
C PHE A 140 17.90 52.01 17.87
N ASN A 141 19.07 51.52 17.45
CA ASN A 141 20.11 52.34 16.85
C ASN A 141 20.16 52.11 15.34
N TYR A 142 19.75 53.11 14.54
CA TYR A 142 19.62 52.99 13.08
C TYR A 142 20.95 52.79 12.34
N LYS A 143 22.09 53.17 12.95
CA LYS A 143 23.43 53.00 12.35
C LYS A 143 24.03 51.62 12.61
N THR A 144 23.87 51.10 13.82
CA THR A 144 24.44 49.80 14.23
C THR A 144 23.46 48.64 14.11
N GLU A 145 22.18 48.93 13.81
CA GLU A 145 21.06 48.00 13.80
C GLU A 145 20.85 47.24 15.12
N LYS A 146 21.46 47.70 16.22
CA LYS A 146 21.32 47.11 17.55
C LYS A 146 20.01 47.56 18.18
N GLY A 147 19.29 46.63 18.80
CA GLY A 147 17.99 46.86 19.41
C GLY A 147 17.90 46.29 20.82
N ARG A 148 17.21 46.98 21.71
CA ARG A 148 16.82 46.50 23.04
C ARG A 148 15.30 46.58 23.16
N PHE A 149 14.69 45.48 23.58
CA PHE A 149 13.24 45.33 23.70
C PHE A 149 12.91 44.83 25.10
N GLU A 150 11.82 45.34 25.69
CA GLU A 150 11.35 44.93 27.02
C GLU A 150 10.45 43.70 26.98
N VAL A 151 9.57 43.55 25.99
CA VAL A 151 8.86 42.27 25.80
C VAL A 151 8.81 42.02 24.32
N ALA A 152 9.52 41.01 23.83
CA ALA A 152 9.50 40.73 22.40
C ALA A 152 9.16 39.27 22.14
N ARG A 153 8.23 39.07 21.21
CA ARG A 153 8.01 37.80 20.54
C ARG A 153 8.94 37.74 19.35
N VAL A 154 9.83 36.76 19.33
CA VAL A 154 10.72 36.48 18.21
C VAL A 154 10.22 35.20 17.55
N GLU A 155 9.82 35.30 16.29
CA GLU A 155 9.48 34.13 15.47
C GLU A 155 10.77 33.43 15.04
N VAL A 156 10.82 32.12 15.25
CA VAL A 156 11.91 31.24 14.82
C VAL A 156 11.31 30.22 13.86
N GLN A 157 12.10 29.71 12.92
CA GLN A 157 11.65 28.83 11.82
C GLN A 157 10.68 27.71 12.24
N ASP A 158 10.87 27.14 13.44
CA ASP A 158 10.08 26.01 13.94
C ASP A 158 9.29 26.28 15.24
N GLY A 159 9.26 27.52 15.77
CA GLY A 159 8.54 27.88 17.01
C GLY A 159 8.65 29.36 17.41
N ASN A 160 7.99 29.72 18.50
CA ASN A 160 7.97 31.09 19.04
C ASN A 160 8.85 31.20 20.29
N LEU A 161 9.63 32.27 20.36
CA LEU A 161 10.37 32.68 21.55
C LEU A 161 9.74 33.94 22.14
N ILE A 162 9.54 33.94 23.45
CA ILE A 162 9.04 35.09 24.19
C ILE A 162 10.02 35.36 25.33
N GLY A 163 10.53 36.59 25.45
CA GLY A 163 11.43 36.98 26.54
C GLY A 163 11.07 38.34 27.15
N THR A 164 11.42 38.51 28.43
CA THR A 164 11.15 39.74 29.23
C THR A 164 12.24 40.78 29.14
N LYS A 165 13.40 40.44 28.57
CA LYS A 165 14.40 41.40 28.09
C LYS A 165 15.07 40.80 26.87
N VAL A 166 14.94 41.47 25.74
CA VAL A 166 15.54 41.01 24.48
C VAL A 166 16.60 42.01 24.03
N LYS A 167 17.83 41.54 23.88
CA LYS A 167 18.96 42.31 23.38
C LYS A 167 19.36 41.75 22.03
N ASN A 168 19.10 42.52 20.98
CA ASN A 168 19.57 42.20 19.65
C ASN A 168 20.93 42.88 19.38
N THR A 169 21.95 42.07 19.12
CA THR A 169 23.33 42.53 18.94
C THR A 169 23.76 42.69 17.47
N GLY A 170 22.90 42.29 16.52
CA GLY A 170 23.11 42.38 15.07
C GLY A 170 21.91 41.85 14.27
N ARG A 171 22.09 41.34 13.05
CA ARG A 171 20.99 40.66 12.31
C ARG A 171 20.74 39.22 12.79
N ASP A 172 21.79 38.56 13.28
CA ASP A 172 21.79 37.11 13.47
C ASP A 172 21.90 36.64 14.93
N VAL A 173 22.10 37.53 15.91
CA VAL A 173 22.31 37.13 17.31
C VAL A 173 21.42 37.92 18.28
N VAL A 174 20.52 37.18 18.93
CA VAL A 174 19.54 37.70 19.89
C VAL A 174 19.73 37.03 21.25
N PHE A 175 19.83 37.81 22.31
CA PHE A 175 19.84 37.33 23.69
C PHE A 175 18.50 37.62 24.36
N LEU A 176 17.98 36.67 25.11
CA LEU A 176 16.73 36.78 25.85
C LEU A 176 16.95 36.42 27.32
N GLU A 177 16.35 37.17 28.22
CA GLU A 177 16.25 36.87 29.66
C GLU A 177 14.82 36.42 30.00
N ASP A 178 14.69 35.49 30.95
CA ASP A 178 13.45 34.81 31.35
C ASP A 178 12.59 34.38 30.15
N ALA A 179 13.22 33.61 29.28
CA ALA A 179 12.69 33.30 27.97
C ALA A 179 11.90 31.98 27.98
N ILE A 180 10.84 31.96 27.19
CA ILE A 180 9.96 30.82 26.94
C ILE A 180 10.11 30.43 25.47
N TYR A 181 10.42 29.17 25.20
CA TYR A 181 10.43 28.58 23.88
C TYR A 181 9.29 27.58 23.74
N SER A 182 8.46 27.72 22.71
CA SER A 182 7.43 26.74 22.37
C SER A 182 7.24 26.60 20.87
N THR A 183 6.95 25.39 20.40
CA THR A 183 6.46 25.15 19.04
C THR A 183 4.93 25.28 18.94
N CYS A 184 4.25 25.58 20.05
CA CYS A 184 2.84 25.96 20.08
C CYS A 184 2.71 27.45 19.69
N GLN A 185 1.86 27.75 18.72
CA GLN A 185 1.62 29.12 18.25
C GLN A 185 0.59 29.90 19.08
N LEU A 186 0.02 29.29 20.13
CA LEU A 186 -0.92 29.96 21.02
C LEU A 186 -0.18 30.95 21.94
N ASP A 187 -0.84 32.05 22.30
CA ASP A 187 -0.30 33.03 23.25
C ASP A 187 0.02 32.40 24.61
N HIS A 188 -0.79 31.44 25.03
CA HIS A 188 -0.54 30.57 26.16
C HIS A 188 -0.20 29.15 25.67
N PRO A 189 1.08 28.79 25.53
CA PRO A 189 1.47 27.50 24.95
C PRO A 189 1.16 26.31 25.87
N HIS A 190 0.60 25.22 25.34
CA HIS A 190 0.31 24.01 26.13
C HIS A 190 1.57 23.30 26.64
N TYR A 191 2.73 23.56 26.05
CA TYR A 191 4.02 23.12 26.53
C TYR A 191 5.07 24.15 26.15
N TYR A 192 6.08 24.33 26.99
CA TYR A 192 7.16 25.26 26.71
C TYR A 192 8.39 24.94 27.55
N ILE A 193 9.55 25.38 27.06
CA ILE A 193 10.78 25.39 27.84
C ILE A 193 10.96 26.81 28.37
N GLN A 194 10.98 26.96 29.68
CA GLN A 194 11.34 28.20 30.34
C GLN A 194 12.81 28.14 30.72
N ALA A 195 13.60 29.16 30.40
CA ALA A 195 14.99 29.27 30.79
C ALA A 195 15.33 30.68 31.26
N LYS A 196 16.22 30.81 32.24
CA LYS A 196 16.63 32.11 32.77
C LYS A 196 17.34 32.96 31.71
N ARG A 197 18.12 32.33 30.84
CA ARG A 197 18.80 33.00 29.72
C ARG A 197 18.73 32.13 28.47
N MET A 198 18.45 32.74 27.33
CA MET A 198 18.53 32.12 26.01
C MET A 198 19.34 32.97 25.04
N LYS A 199 20.05 32.32 24.12
CA LYS A 199 20.78 32.97 23.02
C LYS A 199 20.39 32.30 21.70
N VAL A 200 19.86 33.09 20.78
CA VAL A 200 19.54 32.66 19.42
C VAL A 200 20.65 33.09 18.48
N VAL A 201 21.11 32.19 17.62
CA VAL A 201 22.13 32.43 16.59
C VAL A 201 21.58 32.01 15.23
N GLU A 202 21.69 32.89 14.23
CA GLU A 202 21.26 32.69 12.83
C GLU A 202 19.79 32.31 12.67
N ARG A 203 18.94 32.59 13.69
CA ARG A 203 17.55 32.10 13.77
C ARG A 203 17.42 30.57 13.67
N GLU A 204 18.52 29.84 13.85
CA GLU A 204 18.61 28.38 13.66
C GLU A 204 19.17 27.66 14.89
N LYS A 205 19.75 28.33 15.88
CA LYS A 205 20.36 27.68 17.06
C LYS A 205 19.95 28.41 18.33
N ILE A 206 19.35 27.72 19.28
CA ILE A 206 18.92 28.28 20.57
C ILE A 206 19.77 27.66 21.66
N PHE A 207 20.58 28.45 22.36
CA PHE A 207 21.29 28.04 23.57
C PHE A 207 20.49 28.50 24.78
N PHE A 208 20.46 27.70 25.85
CA PHE A 208 19.74 28.02 27.06
C PHE A 208 20.57 27.73 28.32
N GLU A 209 20.29 28.47 29.39
CA GLU A 209 20.85 28.31 30.72
C GLU A 209 19.71 28.18 31.74
N GLN A 210 19.80 27.20 32.66
CA GLN A 210 18.80 26.88 33.68
C GLN A 210 17.39 26.71 33.08
N ALA A 211 17.26 25.78 32.14
CA ALA A 211 15.99 25.50 31.47
C ALA A 211 15.19 24.42 32.19
N ARG A 212 13.86 24.56 32.17
CA ARG A 212 12.90 23.58 32.65
C ARG A 212 11.76 23.43 31.63
N LEU A 213 11.35 22.20 31.36
CA LEU A 213 10.19 21.91 30.53
C LEU A 213 8.91 22.02 31.37
N PHE A 214 7.90 22.67 30.81
CA PHE A 214 6.55 22.74 31.36
C PHE A 214 5.57 22.11 30.37
N ILE A 215 4.66 21.27 30.87
CA ILE A 215 3.56 20.70 30.10
C ILE A 215 2.28 21.01 30.85
N LEU A 216 1.34 21.73 30.23
CA LEU A 216 0.13 22.25 30.87
C LEU A 216 0.44 23.04 32.16
N ASP A 217 1.50 23.86 32.13
CA ASP A 217 2.07 24.60 33.26
C ASP A 217 2.60 23.74 34.43
N ILE A 218 2.64 22.42 34.27
CA ILE A 218 3.23 21.53 35.27
C ILE A 218 4.74 21.45 35.00
N PRO A 219 5.59 21.84 35.97
CA PRO A 219 7.04 21.76 35.84
C PRO A 219 7.48 20.30 35.76
N TYR A 220 8.21 19.94 34.71
CA TYR A 220 8.88 18.65 34.62
C TYR A 220 10.03 18.60 35.66
N PRO A 221 10.28 17.45 36.33
CA PRO A 221 11.21 17.39 37.46
C PRO A 221 12.66 17.76 37.13
N LEU A 222 13.08 17.53 35.88
CA LEU A 222 14.45 17.76 35.44
C LEU A 222 14.70 19.24 35.10
N VAL A 223 15.73 19.82 35.74
CA VAL A 223 16.28 21.14 35.40
C VAL A 223 17.58 20.96 34.65
N PHE A 224 17.70 21.62 33.51
CA PHE A 224 18.89 21.57 32.66
C PHE A 224 19.76 22.81 32.90
N PRO A 225 20.95 22.66 33.48
CA PRO A 225 21.79 23.82 33.83
C PRO A 225 22.25 24.59 32.58
N PHE A 226 22.51 23.88 31.48
CA PHE A 226 22.83 24.47 30.18
C PHE A 226 22.46 23.49 29.06
N GLY A 227 22.22 23.98 27.85
CA GLY A 227 22.00 23.14 26.69
C GLY A 227 21.79 23.93 25.40
N TYR A 228 21.53 23.22 24.30
CA TYR A 228 21.18 23.84 23.03
C TYR A 228 20.07 23.07 22.33
N LEU A 229 19.17 23.79 21.66
CA LEU A 229 18.16 23.27 20.77
C LEU A 229 18.55 23.67 19.34
N PRO A 230 18.78 22.70 18.43
CA PRO A 230 18.87 23.02 17.02
C PRO A 230 17.49 23.45 16.51
N GLY A 231 17.44 24.55 15.77
CA GLY A 231 16.24 25.10 15.14
C GLY A 231 15.74 24.31 13.95
N LYS A 232 16.50 23.30 13.49
CA LYS A 232 16.06 22.24 12.57
C LYS A 232 16.08 20.91 13.30
N PHE A 233 14.91 20.32 13.50
CA PHE A 233 14.81 18.94 13.98
C PHE A 233 15.01 17.99 12.79
N ASP A 234 16.16 17.31 12.76
CA ASP A 234 16.39 16.24 11.79
C ASP A 234 15.29 15.17 11.88
N LYS A 235 14.71 14.79 10.73
CA LYS A 235 13.72 13.69 10.61
C LYS A 235 14.27 12.30 10.99
N LYS A 236 15.56 12.22 11.35
CA LYS A 236 16.37 11.01 11.54
C LYS A 236 16.87 10.94 12.98
N GLN A 237 15.96 10.79 13.95
CA GLN A 237 16.27 10.78 15.38
C GLN A 237 15.73 9.52 16.06
N SER A 238 16.42 9.08 17.10
CA SER A 238 16.05 7.94 17.95
C SER A 238 15.20 8.41 19.12
N GLY A 239 14.22 7.63 19.56
CA GLY A 239 13.26 8.10 20.56
C GLY A 239 12.41 7.05 21.24
N ILE A 240 11.82 7.43 22.38
CA ILE A 240 10.85 6.60 23.12
C ILE A 240 9.58 6.43 22.27
N LEU A 241 9.03 5.22 22.23
CA LEU A 241 7.74 4.92 21.59
C LEU A 241 6.57 5.47 22.40
N GLU A 242 5.45 5.71 21.72
CA GLU A 242 4.25 6.29 22.32
C GLU A 242 3.49 5.28 23.19
N PRO A 243 3.49 5.41 24.53
CA PRO A 243 2.71 4.51 25.37
C PRO A 243 1.21 4.67 25.10
N THR A 244 0.48 3.56 25.04
CA THR A 244 -0.98 3.54 24.84
C THR A 244 -1.65 2.84 26.00
N TYR A 245 -2.62 3.50 26.62
CA TYR A 245 -3.45 2.86 27.64
C TYR A 245 -4.46 1.94 26.95
N ALA A 246 -4.44 0.68 27.35
CA ALA A 246 -5.27 -0.35 26.78
C ALA A 246 -6.13 -0.98 27.87
N PHE A 247 -7.43 -1.08 27.62
CA PHE A 247 -8.28 -2.01 28.35
C PHE A 247 -8.67 -3.14 27.40
N GLN A 248 -8.37 -4.37 27.79
CA GLN A 248 -8.67 -5.58 27.04
C GLN A 248 -9.39 -6.56 27.97
N ASP A 249 -10.70 -6.70 27.77
CA ASP A 249 -11.52 -7.70 28.45
C ASP A 249 -11.22 -9.13 27.94
N ARG A 250 -10.44 -9.21 26.86
CA ARG A 250 -10.07 -10.46 26.21
C ARG A 250 -9.01 -11.21 27.03
N GLN A 251 -9.26 -12.51 27.27
CA GLN A 251 -8.39 -13.39 28.05
C GLN A 251 -8.08 -12.86 29.46
N ASN A 252 -8.98 -12.05 30.03
CA ASN A 252 -8.81 -11.43 31.34
C ASN A 252 -7.52 -10.58 31.47
N ARG A 253 -7.00 -10.01 30.38
CA ARG A 253 -5.82 -9.12 30.39
C ARG A 253 -6.04 -7.88 31.25
N GLY A 254 -7.25 -7.34 31.23
CA GLY A 254 -7.62 -6.17 32.02
C GLY A 254 -6.97 -4.89 31.49
N ILE A 255 -6.45 -4.08 32.40
CA ILE A 255 -5.82 -2.79 32.07
C ILE A 255 -4.34 -3.03 31.78
N GLY A 256 -3.81 -2.41 30.75
CA GLY A 256 -2.40 -2.50 30.40
C GLY A 256 -1.87 -1.24 29.75
N LEU A 257 -0.54 -1.20 29.68
CA LEU A 257 0.22 -0.17 29.00
C LEU A 257 0.95 -0.83 27.84
N GLN A 258 0.58 -0.43 26.62
CA GLN A 258 1.14 -0.95 25.37
C GLN A 258 2.14 0.02 24.79
N ASN A 259 3.01 -0.48 23.91
CA ASN A 259 3.96 0.28 23.12
C ASN A 259 4.98 1.07 23.94
N LEU A 260 5.38 0.54 25.10
CA LEU A 260 6.53 1.05 25.85
C LEU A 260 7.80 0.59 25.17
N GLY A 261 8.64 1.51 24.70
CA GLY A 261 9.87 1.06 24.06
C GLY A 261 10.70 2.16 23.43
N TRP A 262 11.60 1.74 22.56
CA TRP A 262 12.60 2.60 21.95
C TRP A 262 12.67 2.38 20.44
N PHE A 263 12.62 3.47 19.69
CA PHE A 263 12.95 3.56 18.28
C PHE A 263 14.40 4.02 18.14
N GLN A 264 15.22 3.24 17.45
CA GLN A 264 16.62 3.55 17.18
C GLN A 264 16.81 3.83 15.69
N TYR A 265 17.28 5.03 15.37
CA TYR A 265 17.87 5.33 14.07
C TYR A 265 19.37 5.04 14.15
N PHE A 266 19.86 4.04 13.40
CA PHE A 266 21.29 3.71 13.36
C PHE A 266 22.00 4.49 12.26
N ASN A 267 21.44 4.47 11.05
CA ASN A 267 21.92 5.19 9.87
C ASN A 267 20.80 5.29 8.80
N ASP A 268 21.11 5.90 7.65
CA ASP A 268 20.16 6.11 6.54
C ASP A 268 19.60 4.83 5.91
N TYR A 269 20.22 3.70 6.18
CA TYR A 269 19.86 2.40 5.62
C TYR A 269 19.27 1.45 6.65
N LEU A 270 19.33 1.74 7.95
CA LEU A 270 18.96 0.82 9.04
C LEU A 270 18.29 1.55 10.21
N THR A 271 17.11 1.06 10.58
CA THR A 271 16.35 1.50 11.76
C THR A 271 15.89 0.30 12.58
N GLY A 272 15.86 0.44 13.89
CA GLY A 272 15.36 -0.55 14.83
C GLY A 272 14.24 0.01 15.71
N GLN A 273 13.40 -0.85 16.22
CA GLN A 273 12.35 -0.54 17.18
C GLN A 273 12.17 -1.75 18.09
N ALA A 274 12.10 -1.53 19.40
CA ALA A 274 11.70 -2.54 20.36
C ALA A 274 10.59 -1.98 21.23
N SER A 275 9.48 -2.70 21.39
CA SER A 275 8.36 -2.34 22.25
C SER A 275 7.98 -3.49 23.19
N PHE A 276 7.39 -3.10 24.30
CA PHE A 276 6.93 -3.93 25.39
C PHE A 276 5.53 -3.50 25.78
N ASP A 277 4.65 -4.49 25.91
CA ASP A 277 3.30 -4.32 26.41
C ASP A 277 3.19 -5.11 27.70
N ILE A 278 2.57 -4.50 28.72
CA ILE A 278 2.34 -5.12 30.02
C ILE A 278 0.91 -4.90 30.48
N PHE A 279 0.31 -5.91 31.10
CA PHE A 279 -1.07 -5.87 31.59
C PHE A 279 -1.16 -6.27 33.07
N THR A 280 -2.24 -5.87 33.73
CA THR A 280 -2.53 -6.19 35.14
C THR A 280 -2.64 -7.68 35.41
N SER A 281 -2.94 -8.51 34.40
CA SER A 281 -2.98 -9.97 34.52
C SER A 281 -1.60 -10.64 34.62
N GLY A 282 -0.50 -9.87 34.49
CA GLY A 282 0.86 -10.43 34.36
C GLY A 282 1.21 -10.86 32.93
N ASP A 283 0.32 -10.61 31.96
CA ASP A 283 0.59 -10.80 30.54
C ASP A 283 1.61 -9.78 30.05
N PHE A 284 2.52 -10.23 29.19
CA PHE A 284 3.43 -9.32 28.49
C PHE A 284 3.66 -9.74 27.04
N PHE A 285 3.94 -8.74 26.19
CA PHE A 285 4.29 -8.92 24.80
C PHE A 285 5.50 -8.05 24.44
N VAL A 286 6.49 -8.65 23.81
CA VAL A 286 7.69 -8.00 23.27
C VAL A 286 7.60 -8.03 21.75
N ASP A 287 7.68 -6.87 21.10
CA ASP A 287 7.78 -6.73 19.65
C ASP A 287 9.10 -6.05 19.29
N SER A 288 9.92 -6.71 18.48
CA SER A 288 11.15 -6.13 17.95
C SER A 288 11.07 -6.05 16.44
N ARG A 289 11.39 -4.89 15.87
CA ARG A 289 11.31 -4.61 14.43
C ARG A 289 12.59 -3.96 13.94
N VAL A 290 13.17 -4.51 12.88
CA VAL A 290 14.34 -3.97 12.20
C VAL A 290 14.00 -3.75 10.75
N ARG A 291 14.16 -2.51 10.27
CA ARG A 291 13.93 -2.15 8.87
C ARG A 291 15.23 -1.69 8.25
N TYR A 292 15.55 -2.22 7.08
CA TYR A 292 16.67 -1.79 6.29
C TYR A 292 16.27 -1.49 4.85
N ARG A 293 16.91 -0.50 4.23
CA ARG A 293 16.65 -0.11 2.85
C ARG A 293 17.86 0.57 2.25
N VAL A 294 18.40 -0.02 1.19
CA VAL A 294 19.37 0.59 0.28
C VAL A 294 18.65 0.79 -1.05
N ARG A 295 18.53 2.05 -1.47
CA ARG A 295 17.84 2.44 -2.69
C ARG A 295 18.37 1.64 -3.89
N ASP A 296 17.45 1.13 -4.70
CA ASP A 296 17.71 0.39 -5.95
C ASP A 296 18.59 -0.87 -5.79
N LYS A 297 18.75 -1.39 -4.57
CA LYS A 297 19.51 -2.61 -4.29
C LYS A 297 18.77 -3.60 -3.41
N LEU A 298 18.40 -3.20 -2.19
CA LEU A 298 17.75 -4.10 -1.25
C LEU A 298 16.87 -3.35 -0.25
N SER A 299 15.83 -4.02 0.22
CA SER A 299 14.99 -3.52 1.30
C SER A 299 14.38 -4.68 2.06
N GLY A 300 14.11 -4.48 3.35
CA GLY A 300 13.49 -5.51 4.15
C GLY A 300 13.07 -5.05 5.54
N ASN A 301 12.31 -5.91 6.18
CA ASN A 301 11.73 -5.72 7.50
C ASN A 301 11.72 -7.07 8.22
N ILE A 302 12.40 -7.13 9.36
CA ILE A 302 12.43 -8.28 10.27
C ILE A 302 11.59 -7.89 11.49
N ARG A 303 10.63 -8.72 11.87
CA ARG A 303 9.80 -8.55 13.06
C ARG A 303 9.82 -9.84 13.87
N ILE A 304 10.10 -9.72 15.15
CA ILE A 304 10.12 -10.82 16.11
C ILE A 304 9.14 -10.47 17.22
N GLY A 305 8.16 -11.34 17.43
CA GLY A 305 7.15 -11.20 18.47
C GLY A 305 7.26 -12.33 19.48
N TYR A 306 7.22 -11.99 20.77
CA TYR A 306 7.18 -12.96 21.86
C TYR A 306 6.16 -12.51 22.89
N SER A 307 5.17 -13.34 23.20
CA SER A 307 4.24 -13.08 24.30
C SER A 307 4.18 -14.24 25.27
N ARG A 308 3.93 -13.90 26.53
CA ARG A 308 3.53 -14.84 27.57
C ARG A 308 2.21 -14.37 28.13
N ASN A 309 1.26 -15.29 28.15
CA ASN A 309 -0.11 -15.05 28.58
C ASN A 309 -0.46 -16.02 29.70
N ASN A 310 -0.96 -15.51 30.80
CA ASN A 310 -1.41 -16.30 31.93
C ASN A 310 -2.94 -16.27 32.00
N SER A 311 -3.53 -17.42 32.29
CA SER A 311 -4.88 -17.52 32.84
C SER A 311 -4.72 -17.64 34.36
N GLY A 312 -5.42 -16.83 35.15
CA GLY A 312 -5.19 -16.71 36.60
C GLY A 312 -4.14 -15.66 36.97
N LEU A 313 -4.16 -15.18 38.21
CA LEU A 313 -3.24 -14.12 38.69
C LEU A 313 -1.96 -14.71 39.26
N GLU A 314 -2.05 -15.86 39.91
CA GLU A 314 -0.92 -16.51 40.59
C GLU A 314 -0.75 -17.97 40.15
N SER A 315 0.49 -18.47 40.20
CA SER A 315 0.78 -19.88 39.90
C SER A 315 0.19 -20.87 40.91
N SER A 316 -0.28 -20.37 42.06
CA SER A 316 -1.02 -21.07 43.10
C SER A 316 -2.50 -21.26 42.78
N ASP A 317 -3.05 -20.51 41.82
CA ASP A 317 -4.46 -20.61 41.45
C ASP A 317 -4.76 -21.97 40.79
N PRO A 318 -5.85 -22.67 41.16
CA PRO A 318 -6.21 -23.97 40.58
C PRO A 318 -6.36 -23.97 39.05
N ASP A 319 -6.73 -22.82 38.48
CA ASP A 319 -6.94 -22.63 37.04
C ASP A 319 -5.75 -21.93 36.34
N PHE A 320 -4.57 -21.87 37.00
CA PHE A 320 -3.40 -21.22 36.42
C PHE A 320 -2.90 -21.98 35.20
N SER A 321 -2.82 -21.28 34.07
CA SER A 321 -2.13 -21.80 32.88
C SER A 321 -1.32 -20.72 32.20
N SER A 322 -0.12 -21.07 31.73
CA SER A 322 0.75 -20.14 31.01
C SER A 322 0.95 -20.59 29.58
N ARG A 323 0.66 -19.71 28.62
CA ARG A 323 0.81 -19.94 27.19
C ARG A 323 1.85 -18.99 26.63
N VAL A 324 2.85 -19.56 25.94
CA VAL A 324 3.88 -18.79 25.24
C VAL A 324 3.56 -18.78 23.76
N SER A 325 3.50 -17.59 23.16
CA SER A 325 3.30 -17.43 21.73
C SER A 325 4.48 -16.70 21.09
N LYS A 326 4.85 -17.12 19.87
CA LYS A 326 6.05 -16.62 19.17
C LYS A 326 5.71 -16.34 17.71
N GLU A 327 6.33 -15.31 17.14
CA GLU A 327 6.26 -14.96 15.73
C GLU A 327 7.61 -14.48 15.20
N ILE A 328 7.94 -14.90 13.99
CA ILE A 328 9.03 -14.36 13.18
C ILE A 328 8.45 -14.01 11.81
N LYS A 329 8.53 -12.74 11.45
CA LYS A 329 8.17 -12.22 10.13
C LYS A 329 9.40 -11.60 9.50
N VAL A 330 9.82 -12.09 8.33
CA VAL A 330 10.91 -11.52 7.55
C VAL A 330 10.37 -11.21 6.16
N SER A 331 10.43 -9.95 5.78
CA SER A 331 10.22 -9.52 4.39
C SER A 331 11.54 -8.97 3.88
N HIS A 332 12.01 -9.45 2.72
CA HIS A 332 13.24 -9.02 2.09
C HIS A 332 13.03 -9.00 0.58
N ASN A 333 13.39 -7.90 -0.07
CA ASN A 333 13.43 -7.76 -1.51
C ASN A 333 14.80 -7.22 -1.91
N GLN A 334 15.47 -7.87 -2.85
CA GLN A 334 16.77 -7.50 -3.36
C GLN A 334 16.80 -7.62 -4.88
N ASP A 335 17.15 -6.53 -5.53
CA ASP A 335 17.36 -6.45 -6.96
C ASP A 335 18.86 -6.52 -7.21
N PHE A 336 19.33 -7.63 -7.80
CA PHE A 336 20.75 -7.76 -8.20
C PHE A 336 21.02 -7.02 -9.51
N SER A 337 20.02 -7.00 -10.41
CA SER A 337 20.02 -6.28 -11.68
C SER A 337 18.57 -6.10 -12.17
N PRO A 338 18.30 -5.31 -13.23
CA PRO A 338 16.97 -5.26 -13.86
C PRO A 338 16.42 -6.63 -14.33
N TYR A 339 17.30 -7.62 -14.40
CA TYR A 339 17.06 -8.96 -14.90
C TYR A 339 17.01 -10.01 -13.78
N ALA A 340 17.44 -9.68 -12.57
CA ALA A 340 17.60 -10.64 -11.48
C ALA A 340 17.13 -10.05 -10.15
N SER A 341 16.15 -10.71 -9.52
CA SER A 341 15.61 -10.29 -8.23
C SER A 341 15.38 -11.47 -7.29
N PHE A 342 15.50 -11.19 -5.99
CA PHE A 342 15.29 -12.12 -4.91
C PHE A 342 14.29 -11.55 -3.92
N ASN A 343 13.23 -12.30 -3.68
CA ASN A 343 12.13 -11.93 -2.80
C ASN A 343 11.96 -13.01 -1.75
N SER A 344 11.82 -12.61 -0.49
CA SER A 344 11.55 -13.50 0.63
C SER A 344 10.48 -12.90 1.53
N SER A 345 9.49 -13.72 1.88
CA SER A 345 8.42 -13.42 2.82
C SER A 345 8.26 -14.61 3.73
N ILE A 346 8.99 -14.64 4.84
CA ILE A 346 8.93 -15.70 5.85
C ILE A 346 7.96 -15.27 6.93
N HIS A 347 6.98 -16.11 7.23
CA HIS A 347 6.06 -15.93 8.35
C HIS A 347 5.93 -17.25 9.09
N LEU A 348 6.59 -17.31 10.24
CA LEU A 348 6.55 -18.45 11.15
C LEU A 348 5.92 -17.97 12.45
N ARG A 349 4.91 -18.69 12.94
CA ARG A 349 4.24 -18.35 14.20
C ARG A 349 3.71 -19.60 14.90
N THR A 350 3.45 -19.48 16.20
CA THR A 350 2.61 -20.43 16.94
C THR A 350 1.14 -20.23 16.57
N GLU A 351 0.32 -21.28 16.67
CA GLU A 351 -1.12 -21.24 16.34
C GLU A 351 -1.84 -20.05 16.98
N ASP A 352 -1.66 -19.88 18.30
CA ASP A 352 -2.40 -18.88 19.06
C ASP A 352 -1.82 -17.47 18.97
N PHE A 353 -0.74 -17.23 18.22
CA PHE A 353 -0.09 -15.92 18.20
C PHE A 353 -1.03 -14.79 17.76
N ASN A 354 -1.68 -14.93 16.59
CA ASN A 354 -2.69 -13.95 16.14
C ASN A 354 -3.94 -14.00 17.03
N LYS A 355 -4.29 -15.24 17.45
CA LYS A 355 -5.16 -15.61 18.57
C LYS A 355 -5.15 -14.55 19.67
N ILE A 356 -3.93 -14.27 20.13
CA ILE A 356 -3.52 -13.61 21.35
C ILE A 356 -3.13 -12.13 21.13
N ASN A 357 -2.29 -11.83 20.14
CA ASN A 357 -1.63 -10.53 20.00
C ASN A 357 -2.19 -9.64 18.87
N SER A 358 -3.15 -10.13 18.07
CA SER A 358 -3.77 -9.32 17.01
C SER A 358 -5.14 -8.77 17.41
N ASN A 359 -5.45 -7.55 16.95
CA ASN A 359 -6.77 -6.92 17.05
C ASN A 359 -7.52 -6.91 15.71
N ASP A 360 -6.86 -7.34 14.62
CA ASP A 360 -7.46 -7.42 13.29
C ASP A 360 -8.30 -8.71 13.18
N PRO A 361 -9.63 -8.62 12.96
CA PRO A 361 -10.50 -9.79 12.82
C PRO A 361 -10.03 -10.78 11.76
N THR A 362 -9.41 -10.30 10.67
CA THR A 362 -8.94 -11.17 9.58
C THR A 362 -7.71 -11.98 10.01
N ALA A 363 -6.73 -11.34 10.66
CA ALA A 363 -5.56 -12.00 11.19
C ALA A 363 -5.91 -13.00 12.30
N ILE A 364 -6.93 -12.70 13.12
CA ILE A 364 -7.43 -13.59 14.17
C ILE A 364 -8.01 -14.89 13.60
N ALA A 365 -8.76 -14.78 12.50
CA ALA A 365 -9.37 -15.93 11.82
C ALA A 365 -8.38 -16.74 10.96
N GLU A 366 -7.17 -16.21 10.75
CA GLU A 366 -6.12 -16.87 9.97
C GLU A 366 -5.64 -18.14 10.68
N THR A 367 -5.85 -19.30 10.04
CA THR A 367 -5.44 -20.62 10.56
C THR A 367 -4.20 -21.17 9.88
N ASP A 368 -3.59 -20.38 8.99
CA ASP A 368 -2.37 -20.74 8.29
C ASP A 368 -1.24 -19.73 8.51
N ALA A 369 -0.01 -20.20 8.28
CA ALA A 369 1.19 -19.39 8.23
C ALA A 369 2.02 -19.83 7.02
N SER A 370 2.26 -18.91 6.10
CA SER A 370 2.95 -19.20 4.86
C SER A 370 4.27 -18.44 4.74
N SER A 371 5.31 -19.15 4.34
CA SER A 371 6.62 -18.59 4.03
C SER A 371 6.95 -18.84 2.57
N SER A 372 7.55 -17.87 1.90
CA SER A 372 7.98 -18.01 0.51
C SER A 372 9.34 -17.36 0.29
N ILE A 373 10.13 -18.00 -0.57
CA ILE A 373 11.40 -17.50 -1.09
C ILE A 373 11.33 -17.67 -2.60
N ASN A 374 11.69 -16.63 -3.35
CA ASN A 374 11.56 -16.61 -4.79
C ASN A 374 12.71 -15.84 -5.42
N TYR A 375 13.49 -16.51 -6.28
CA TYR A 375 14.52 -15.93 -7.11
C TYR A 375 14.08 -15.93 -8.57
N LYS A 376 14.09 -14.78 -9.21
CA LYS A 376 13.74 -14.59 -10.62
C LYS A 376 14.96 -14.13 -11.39
N TYR A 377 15.18 -14.75 -12.53
CA TYR A 377 16.13 -14.33 -13.54
C TYR A 377 15.44 -14.29 -14.90
N ARG A 378 15.58 -13.20 -15.64
CA ARG A 378 15.08 -13.04 -16.99
C ARG A 378 16.25 -12.67 -17.88
N HIS A 379 16.47 -13.39 -18.98
CA HIS A 379 17.52 -13.04 -19.92
C HIS A 379 17.34 -11.58 -20.41
N PRO A 380 18.41 -10.79 -20.62
CA PRO A 380 18.30 -9.39 -21.03
C PRO A 380 17.46 -9.15 -22.29
N GLU A 381 17.60 -10.03 -23.28
CA GLU A 381 16.83 -10.03 -24.53
C GLU A 381 15.47 -10.74 -24.40
N SER A 382 15.09 -11.14 -23.18
CA SER A 382 13.86 -11.87 -22.88
C SER A 382 13.71 -13.22 -23.60
N VAL A 383 14.82 -13.86 -23.99
CA VAL A 383 14.82 -15.16 -24.68
C VAL A 383 14.33 -16.29 -23.76
N TYR A 384 14.69 -16.23 -22.48
CA TYR A 384 14.24 -17.20 -21.48
C TYR A 384 14.07 -16.55 -20.11
N SER A 385 13.33 -17.22 -19.23
CA SER A 385 13.21 -16.87 -17.82
C SER A 385 13.37 -18.09 -16.92
N LEU A 386 14.02 -17.88 -15.80
CA LEU A 386 14.23 -18.86 -14.74
C LEU A 386 13.61 -18.32 -13.45
N ASN A 387 12.77 -19.12 -12.81
CA ASN A 387 12.19 -18.81 -11.51
C ASN A 387 12.41 -19.98 -10.55
N ALA A 388 13.16 -19.74 -9.49
CA ALA A 388 13.39 -20.71 -8.41
C ALA A 388 12.59 -20.27 -7.18
N SER A 389 11.75 -21.15 -6.64
CA SER A 389 10.93 -20.82 -5.48
C SER A 389 10.82 -21.94 -4.45
N ILE A 390 10.67 -21.55 -3.19
CA ILE A 390 10.34 -22.44 -2.08
C ILE A 390 9.14 -21.83 -1.37
N ARG A 391 8.11 -22.63 -1.13
CA ARG A 391 6.90 -22.23 -0.42
C ARG A 391 6.63 -23.21 0.71
N GLN A 392 6.51 -22.70 1.92
CA GLN A 392 6.13 -23.44 3.11
C GLN A 392 4.75 -22.93 3.55
N ASN A 393 3.85 -23.85 3.88
CA ASN A 393 2.53 -23.56 4.43
C ASN A 393 2.29 -24.46 5.65
N GLN A 394 2.04 -23.84 6.80
CA GLN A 394 1.63 -24.47 8.04
C GLN A 394 0.15 -24.21 8.24
N ASN A 395 -0.67 -25.26 8.28
CA ASN A 395 -2.08 -25.17 8.60
C ASN A 395 -2.29 -25.69 10.02
N PHE A 396 -2.67 -24.79 10.93
CA PHE A 396 -2.88 -25.09 12.34
C PHE A 396 -4.21 -25.82 12.58
N ALA A 397 -5.22 -25.64 11.73
CA ALA A 397 -6.51 -26.32 11.89
C ALA A 397 -6.43 -27.86 11.72
N ASN A 398 -5.45 -28.35 10.95
CA ASN A 398 -5.25 -29.79 10.76
C ASN A 398 -3.80 -30.26 11.03
N ASN A 399 -3.00 -29.44 11.73
CA ASN A 399 -1.62 -29.72 12.11
C ASN A 399 -0.73 -30.21 10.96
N THR A 400 -0.98 -29.73 9.74
CA THR A 400 -0.23 -30.15 8.54
C THR A 400 0.74 -29.06 8.12
N THR A 401 2.01 -29.43 7.93
CA THR A 401 3.01 -28.59 7.28
C THR A 401 3.32 -29.14 5.89
N LYS A 402 3.23 -28.28 4.88
CA LYS A 402 3.61 -28.58 3.49
C LYS A 402 4.75 -27.68 3.08
N ILE A 403 5.78 -28.25 2.48
CA ILE A 403 6.87 -27.51 1.86
C ILE A 403 6.92 -27.94 0.40
N THR A 404 6.72 -26.99 -0.50
CA THR A 404 6.86 -27.15 -1.94
C THR A 404 8.10 -26.39 -2.34
N GLY A 405 9.18 -27.10 -2.66
CA GLY A 405 10.45 -26.49 -3.01
C GLY A 405 11.63 -27.45 -2.89
N PRO A 406 12.71 -27.24 -3.66
CA PRO A 406 12.83 -26.19 -4.67
C PRO A 406 11.95 -26.46 -5.88
N GLU A 407 11.20 -25.44 -6.31
CA GLU A 407 10.44 -25.43 -7.55
C GLU A 407 11.22 -24.56 -8.54
N LEU A 408 11.76 -25.18 -9.60
CA LEU A 408 12.51 -24.51 -10.65
C LEU A 408 11.65 -24.49 -11.90
N ASN A 409 11.27 -23.29 -12.34
CA ASN A 409 10.54 -23.07 -13.56
C ASN A 409 11.46 -22.39 -14.58
N PHE A 410 11.72 -23.06 -15.69
CA PHE A 410 12.47 -22.53 -16.81
C PHE A 410 11.55 -22.45 -18.03
N SER A 411 11.33 -21.25 -18.55
CA SER A 411 10.49 -21.03 -19.72
C SER A 411 11.27 -20.31 -20.82
N LEU A 412 11.16 -20.82 -22.04
CA LEU A 412 11.62 -20.13 -23.24
C LEU A 412 10.52 -19.18 -23.72
N ASN A 413 10.92 -18.01 -24.19
CA ASN A 413 9.99 -17.11 -24.85
C ASN A 413 9.46 -17.76 -26.13
N ARG A 414 8.19 -17.51 -26.42
CA ARG A 414 7.55 -18.05 -27.62
C ARG A 414 8.29 -17.55 -28.86
N PHE A 415 8.70 -18.47 -29.71
CA PHE A 415 9.33 -18.16 -30.99
C PHE A 415 8.62 -18.86 -32.14
N SER A 416 8.71 -18.29 -33.34
CA SER A 416 8.13 -18.85 -34.55
C SER A 416 9.27 -19.36 -35.45
N PRO A 417 9.58 -20.66 -35.44
CA PRO A 417 10.80 -21.20 -36.07
C PRO A 417 10.87 -20.99 -37.59
N PHE A 418 9.73 -20.78 -38.24
CA PHE A 418 9.65 -20.60 -39.69
C PHE A 418 9.35 -19.17 -40.12
N LYS A 419 9.27 -18.22 -39.17
CA LYS A 419 8.98 -16.83 -39.50
C LYS A 419 10.20 -16.19 -40.14
N ASN A 420 10.04 -15.66 -41.35
CA ASN A 420 11.08 -14.89 -42.01
C ASN A 420 11.03 -13.42 -41.54
N GLU A 421 12.17 -12.77 -41.40
CA GLU A 421 12.26 -11.35 -40.98
C GLU A 421 11.87 -10.38 -42.12
N GLU A 422 11.92 -10.84 -43.37
CA GLU A 422 11.66 -10.04 -44.56
C GLU A 422 10.18 -10.03 -45.02
N THR A 423 9.34 -10.98 -44.56
CA THR A 423 7.92 -11.04 -44.92
C THR A 423 7.08 -10.12 -44.02
N THR A 424 6.23 -9.29 -44.63
CA THR A 424 5.39 -8.32 -43.92
C THR A 424 3.90 -8.70 -44.01
N GLY A 425 3.36 -9.30 -42.94
CA GLY A 425 2.00 -9.15 -42.44
C GLY A 425 0.83 -9.78 -43.22
N ASP A 426 0.74 -9.56 -44.54
CA ASP A 426 -0.37 -10.06 -45.38
C ASP A 426 0.04 -11.28 -46.23
N ASP A 427 1.35 -11.52 -46.43
CA ASP A 427 1.91 -12.65 -47.19
C ASP A 427 2.49 -13.78 -46.29
N ASP A 428 2.29 -13.68 -44.97
CA ASP A 428 2.76 -14.69 -44.01
C ASP A 428 2.10 -16.03 -44.32
N LYS A 429 2.90 -17.04 -44.68
CA LYS A 429 2.39 -18.38 -44.98
C LYS A 429 1.91 -19.06 -43.70
N TRP A 430 0.97 -20.00 -43.83
CA TRP A 430 0.37 -20.71 -42.68
C TRP A 430 1.40 -21.36 -41.74
N TYR A 431 2.56 -21.80 -42.26
CA TYR A 431 3.61 -22.40 -41.44
C TYR A 431 4.46 -21.35 -40.69
N GLU A 432 4.48 -20.09 -41.13
CA GLU A 432 5.17 -18.98 -40.48
C GLU A 432 4.42 -18.53 -39.22
N SER A 433 3.13 -18.87 -39.11
CA SER A 433 2.31 -18.66 -37.91
C SER A 433 2.49 -19.73 -36.82
N ILE A 434 3.25 -20.80 -37.12
CA ILE A 434 3.61 -21.82 -36.13
C ILE A 434 4.48 -21.17 -35.08
N SER A 435 4.07 -21.31 -33.82
CA SER A 435 4.81 -20.83 -32.67
C SER A 435 5.00 -21.94 -31.66
N VAL A 436 6.19 -21.99 -31.07
CA VAL A 436 6.59 -22.99 -30.09
C VAL A 436 6.76 -22.32 -28.74
N ASN A 437 6.15 -22.89 -27.71
CA ASN A 437 6.45 -22.58 -26.31
C ASN A 437 7.03 -23.82 -25.64
N TYR A 438 8.04 -23.60 -24.80
CA TYR A 438 8.69 -24.69 -24.08
C TYR A 438 8.92 -24.25 -22.63
N ASP A 439 8.29 -24.99 -21.72
CA ASP A 439 8.22 -24.71 -20.29
C ASP A 439 8.65 -25.95 -19.51
N ASN A 440 9.53 -25.78 -18.53
CA ASN A 440 10.08 -26.85 -17.72
C ASN A 440 9.87 -26.53 -16.25
N THR A 441 9.34 -27.49 -15.51
CA THR A 441 9.05 -27.38 -14.08
C THR A 441 9.68 -28.56 -13.36
N PHE A 442 10.73 -28.31 -12.60
CA PHE A 442 11.15 -29.21 -11.54
C PHE A 442 10.42 -28.84 -10.26
N ASN A 443 9.91 -29.82 -9.52
CA ASN A 443 9.23 -29.57 -8.26
C ASN A 443 9.57 -30.66 -7.24
N SER A 444 9.66 -30.26 -5.97
CA SER A 444 9.82 -31.15 -4.82
C SER A 444 8.79 -30.80 -3.76
N LYS A 445 8.29 -31.82 -3.06
CA LYS A 445 7.23 -31.70 -2.07
C LYS A 445 7.55 -32.54 -0.85
N PHE A 446 7.42 -31.91 0.30
CA PHE A 446 7.45 -32.50 1.63
C PHE A 446 6.12 -32.22 2.33
N LYS A 447 5.54 -33.24 2.96
CA LYS A 447 4.30 -33.12 3.75
C LYS A 447 4.51 -33.78 5.10
N TYR A 448 4.37 -33.00 6.15
CA TYR A 448 4.41 -33.44 7.53
C TYR A 448 3.03 -33.30 8.17
N ARG A 449 2.50 -34.40 8.71
CA ARG A 449 1.33 -34.41 9.58
C ARG A 449 1.58 -35.50 10.63
N PRO A 450 1.70 -35.15 11.92
CA PRO A 450 1.94 -36.15 12.96
C PRO A 450 0.71 -37.06 13.12
N GLU A 451 0.94 -38.34 13.42
CA GLU A 451 -0.16 -39.28 13.73
C GLU A 451 -0.91 -38.88 15.01
N ARG A 452 -0.16 -38.43 16.02
CA ARG A 452 -0.69 -37.91 17.28
C ARG A 452 -0.30 -36.44 17.39
N ALA A 453 -1.22 -35.54 17.06
CA ALA A 453 -0.95 -34.11 17.07
C ALA A 453 -0.62 -33.57 18.48
N ASP A 454 -1.37 -34.02 19.48
CA ASP A 454 -1.27 -33.49 20.85
C ASP A 454 -0.03 -33.99 21.60
N SER A 455 0.59 -35.07 21.14
CA SER A 455 1.78 -35.70 21.74
C SER A 455 2.92 -35.89 20.74
N ALA A 456 2.96 -35.07 19.69
CA ALA A 456 3.98 -35.16 18.65
C ALA A 456 5.39 -34.96 19.25
N ARG A 457 6.19 -36.03 19.27
CA ARG A 457 7.55 -36.02 19.83
C ARG A 457 8.55 -35.22 19.00
N TYR A 458 8.32 -35.14 17.69
CA TYR A 458 9.19 -34.45 16.73
C TYR A 458 8.40 -33.33 16.07
N ASN A 459 9.07 -32.21 15.75
CA ASN A 459 8.45 -31.13 14.98
C ASN A 459 8.72 -31.31 13.48
N TRP A 460 8.01 -30.55 12.64
CA TRP A 460 8.14 -30.65 11.18
C TRP A 460 9.55 -30.31 10.68
N PHE A 461 10.28 -29.44 11.40
CA PHE A 461 11.62 -29.00 11.00
C PHE A 461 12.68 -30.09 11.26
N GLU A 462 12.55 -30.82 12.35
CA GLU A 462 13.33 -32.03 12.61
C GLU A 462 13.00 -33.13 11.61
N ALA A 463 11.70 -33.36 11.38
CA ALA A 463 11.23 -34.35 10.43
C ALA A 463 11.70 -34.05 8.99
N LEU A 464 11.85 -32.78 8.62
CA LEU A 464 12.38 -32.37 7.32
C LEU A 464 13.86 -32.79 7.14
N LYS A 465 14.66 -32.73 8.19
CA LYS A 465 16.11 -33.03 8.09
C LYS A 465 16.42 -34.52 8.21
N ASP A 466 15.57 -35.27 8.90
CA ASP A 466 15.84 -36.65 9.32
C ASP A 466 14.70 -37.60 8.87
N PRO A 467 14.97 -38.48 7.88
CA PRO A 467 13.99 -39.45 7.39
C PRO A 467 13.47 -40.44 8.45
N ASP A 468 14.26 -40.77 9.47
CA ASP A 468 13.85 -41.71 10.51
C ASP A 468 12.90 -41.03 11.50
N LYS A 469 13.14 -39.76 11.84
CA LYS A 469 12.19 -38.94 12.61
C LYS A 469 10.90 -38.70 11.84
N TYR A 470 10.99 -38.45 10.53
CA TYR A 470 9.82 -38.35 9.67
C TYR A 470 8.94 -39.60 9.73
N ARG A 471 9.54 -40.78 9.59
CA ARG A 471 8.84 -42.07 9.63
C ARG A 471 8.19 -42.31 10.99
N LYS A 472 8.91 -42.06 12.09
CA LYS A 472 8.38 -42.21 13.45
C LYS A 472 7.26 -41.23 13.78
N ALA A 473 7.26 -40.04 13.18
CA ALA A 473 6.26 -39.03 13.43
C ALA A 473 4.99 -39.19 12.58
N THR A 474 5.13 -39.66 11.34
CA THR A 474 4.06 -39.65 10.32
C THR A 474 3.57 -41.04 9.90
N GLY A 475 4.29 -42.10 10.28
CA GLY A 475 4.03 -43.47 9.78
C GLY A 475 4.42 -43.68 8.31
N ASN A 476 4.96 -42.66 7.64
CA ASN A 476 5.22 -42.69 6.20
C ASN A 476 6.72 -42.78 5.88
N THR A 477 7.07 -43.52 4.83
CA THR A 477 8.43 -43.67 4.31
C THR A 477 8.77 -42.69 3.18
N ASP A 478 7.75 -42.06 2.57
CA ASP A 478 7.88 -41.07 1.48
C ASP A 478 8.29 -39.69 2.00
N HIS A 479 9.54 -39.58 2.45
CA HIS A 479 10.05 -38.34 3.03
C HIS A 479 9.97 -37.16 2.04
N TYR A 480 10.39 -37.37 0.78
CA TYR A 480 10.34 -36.37 -0.28
C TYR A 480 9.76 -36.96 -1.56
N ARG A 481 8.94 -36.17 -2.25
CA ARG A 481 8.45 -36.48 -3.60
C ARG A 481 8.96 -35.42 -4.55
N PHE A 482 9.60 -35.80 -5.64
CA PHE A 482 10.11 -34.86 -6.63
C PHE A 482 9.89 -35.39 -8.04
N GLY A 483 9.84 -34.47 -8.99
CA GLY A 483 9.63 -34.81 -10.39
C GLY A 483 9.99 -33.65 -11.29
N PHE A 484 10.21 -33.97 -12.55
CA PHE A 484 10.47 -32.99 -13.59
C PHE A 484 9.38 -33.09 -14.66
N LYS A 485 8.76 -31.96 -15.00
CA LYS A 485 7.73 -31.85 -16.03
C LYS A 485 8.24 -30.94 -17.13
N GLN A 486 8.21 -31.40 -18.36
CA GLN A 486 8.48 -30.61 -19.55
C GLN A 486 7.18 -30.43 -20.32
N ASN A 487 6.94 -29.24 -20.84
CA ASN A 487 5.75 -28.92 -21.63
C ASN A 487 6.20 -28.23 -22.91
N ALA A 488 5.95 -28.88 -24.05
CA ALA A 488 6.13 -28.30 -25.37
C ALA A 488 4.74 -28.05 -25.97
N GLY A 489 4.42 -26.78 -26.20
CA GLY A 489 3.21 -26.37 -26.89
C GLY A 489 3.55 -25.87 -28.28
N ILE A 490 2.84 -26.39 -29.28
CA ILE A 490 2.88 -25.91 -30.65
C ILE A 490 1.52 -25.29 -30.93
N SER A 491 1.50 -24.00 -31.27
CA SER A 491 0.26 -23.33 -31.68
C SER A 491 0.42 -22.71 -33.05
N MET A 492 -0.58 -22.93 -33.88
CA MET A 492 -0.69 -22.41 -35.23
C MET A 492 -1.96 -21.57 -35.30
N ASN A 493 -1.79 -20.27 -35.49
CA ASN A 493 -2.89 -19.32 -35.55
C ASN A 493 -3.24 -19.02 -37.01
N GLN A 494 -4.51 -18.71 -37.28
CA GLN A 494 -5.02 -18.42 -38.63
C GLN A 494 -4.77 -19.55 -39.63
N LEU A 495 -5.12 -20.79 -39.24
CA LEU A 495 -5.07 -21.95 -40.15
C LEU A 495 -5.81 -21.68 -41.49
N LEU A 496 -6.91 -20.93 -41.41
CA LEU A 496 -7.64 -20.41 -42.55
C LEU A 496 -7.48 -18.88 -42.59
N PRO A 497 -7.03 -18.28 -43.70
CA PRO A 497 -6.87 -16.83 -43.84
C PRO A 497 -8.24 -16.16 -44.01
N ASN A 498 -8.96 -15.97 -42.90
CA ASN A 498 -10.27 -15.33 -42.87
C ASN A 498 -10.32 -14.22 -41.81
N ARG A 499 -10.75 -13.02 -42.20
CA ARG A 499 -10.85 -11.83 -41.32
C ARG A 499 -11.96 -11.94 -40.27
N PHE A 500 -12.97 -12.78 -40.50
CA PHE A 500 -14.15 -12.92 -39.63
C PHE A 500 -14.12 -14.17 -38.75
N LEU A 501 -13.37 -15.20 -39.16
CA LEU A 501 -13.27 -16.47 -38.45
C LEU A 501 -11.82 -16.71 -38.04
N ASN A 502 -11.55 -16.61 -36.75
CA ASN A 502 -10.25 -16.96 -36.21
C ASN A 502 -10.20 -18.47 -35.95
N THR A 503 -9.24 -19.14 -36.60
CA THR A 503 -8.99 -20.58 -36.50
C THR A 503 -7.61 -20.81 -35.91
N SER A 504 -7.49 -21.72 -34.93
CA SER A 504 -6.19 -22.08 -34.36
C SER A 504 -6.11 -23.56 -34.03
N LEU A 505 -4.97 -24.17 -34.32
CA LEU A 505 -4.61 -25.52 -33.91
C LEU A 505 -3.58 -25.43 -32.79
N ASN A 506 -3.79 -26.16 -31.70
CA ASN A 506 -2.88 -26.22 -30.57
C ASN A 506 -2.59 -27.68 -30.25
N LEU A 507 -1.32 -28.07 -30.24
CA LEU A 507 -0.83 -29.35 -29.76
C LEU A 507 -0.02 -29.10 -28.49
N ASN A 508 -0.38 -29.78 -27.41
CA ASN A 508 0.36 -29.71 -26.15
C ASN A 508 0.93 -31.08 -25.83
N TYR A 509 2.23 -31.14 -25.59
CA TYR A 509 2.96 -32.34 -25.21
C TYR A 509 3.60 -32.14 -23.84
N ASN A 510 3.21 -32.96 -22.87
CA ASN A 510 3.80 -33.03 -21.54
C ASN A 510 4.68 -34.29 -21.44
N ASP A 511 5.89 -34.12 -20.93
CA ASP A 511 6.78 -35.22 -20.55
C ASP A 511 7.06 -35.14 -19.04
N TYR A 512 6.79 -36.23 -18.33
CA TYR A 512 6.95 -36.33 -16.88
C TYR A 512 8.08 -37.29 -16.56
N TRP A 513 9.08 -36.88 -15.79
CA TRP A 513 10.16 -37.74 -15.32
C TRP A 513 10.08 -37.90 -13.81
N TYR A 514 10.05 -39.16 -13.37
CA TYR A 514 9.94 -39.53 -11.98
C TYR A 514 11.09 -40.46 -11.55
N PRO A 515 11.66 -40.25 -10.36
CA PRO A 515 12.71 -41.12 -9.80
C PRO A 515 12.16 -42.43 -9.22
N THR A 516 10.85 -42.49 -9.02
CA THR A 516 10.12 -43.57 -8.35
C THR A 516 8.84 -43.89 -9.11
N THR A 517 8.32 -45.09 -8.89
CA THR A 517 6.97 -45.49 -9.31
C THR A 517 6.32 -46.35 -8.23
N THR A 518 5.00 -46.30 -8.13
CA THR A 518 4.23 -47.18 -7.23
C THR A 518 4.09 -48.58 -7.85
N ARG A 519 4.24 -49.61 -7.04
CA ARG A 519 3.81 -50.98 -7.33
C ARG A 519 2.90 -51.46 -6.21
N LYS A 520 1.76 -52.01 -6.57
CA LYS A 520 0.81 -52.65 -5.67
C LYS A 520 0.88 -54.16 -5.86
N SER A 521 0.91 -54.89 -4.75
CA SER A 521 0.84 -56.36 -4.71
C SER A 521 -0.17 -56.78 -3.65
N PHE A 522 -0.98 -57.79 -3.96
CA PHE A 522 -1.93 -58.36 -3.00
C PHE A 522 -1.23 -59.36 -2.09
N ASN A 523 -1.41 -59.23 -0.78
CA ASN A 523 -1.00 -60.23 0.20
C ASN A 523 -2.21 -61.08 0.61
N SER A 524 -2.20 -62.36 0.25
CA SER A 524 -3.28 -63.30 0.56
C SER A 524 -3.43 -63.59 2.05
N ASP A 525 -2.36 -63.46 2.83
CA ASP A 525 -2.37 -63.84 4.25
C ASP A 525 -3.02 -62.77 5.14
N SER A 526 -2.91 -61.49 4.75
CA SER A 526 -3.51 -60.36 5.46
C SER A 526 -4.72 -59.76 4.75
N VAL A 527 -5.07 -60.25 3.54
CA VAL A 527 -6.13 -59.71 2.67
C VAL A 527 -5.98 -58.19 2.49
N GLU A 528 -4.75 -57.76 2.21
CA GLU A 528 -4.42 -56.34 2.04
C GLU A 528 -3.59 -56.10 0.78
N VAL A 529 -3.85 -54.96 0.13
CA VAL A 529 -3.02 -54.46 -0.97
C VAL A 529 -1.82 -53.73 -0.39
N VAL A 530 -0.64 -54.29 -0.58
CA VAL A 530 0.62 -53.69 -0.12
C VAL A 530 1.18 -52.79 -1.22
N GLU A 531 1.38 -51.51 -0.90
CA GLU A 531 2.03 -50.55 -1.77
C GLU A 531 3.54 -50.51 -1.53
N ARG A 532 4.33 -50.52 -2.60
CA ARG A 532 5.79 -50.37 -2.56
C ARG A 532 6.25 -49.34 -3.58
N GLN A 533 7.08 -48.39 -3.14
CA GLN A 533 7.78 -47.48 -4.03
C GLN A 533 9.02 -48.17 -4.64
N VAL A 534 9.09 -48.18 -5.96
CA VAL A 534 10.21 -48.73 -6.73
C VAL A 534 11.03 -47.58 -7.27
N ARG A 535 12.31 -47.51 -6.87
CA ARG A 535 13.26 -46.51 -7.36
C ARG A 535 13.72 -46.90 -8.78
N GLY A 536 13.65 -45.94 -9.70
CA GLY A 536 14.04 -46.07 -11.09
C GLY A 536 13.51 -44.87 -11.89
N LEU A 537 14.37 -44.28 -12.72
CA LEU A 537 13.98 -43.16 -13.57
C LEU A 537 12.99 -43.65 -14.64
N THR A 538 11.74 -43.17 -14.57
CA THR A 538 10.67 -43.53 -15.51
C THR A 538 10.07 -42.26 -16.10
N SER A 539 9.84 -42.25 -17.41
CA SER A 539 9.16 -41.16 -18.10
C SER A 539 7.70 -41.51 -18.42
N ALA A 540 6.85 -40.49 -18.51
CA ALA A 540 5.49 -40.62 -18.97
C ALA A 540 5.15 -39.48 -19.93
N HIS A 541 4.62 -39.84 -21.08
CA HIS A 541 4.30 -38.92 -22.16
C HIS A 541 2.79 -38.74 -22.26
N GLU A 542 2.35 -37.49 -22.29
CA GLU A 542 0.95 -37.11 -22.45
C GLU A 542 0.84 -36.04 -23.53
N PHE A 543 -0.14 -36.16 -24.40
CA PHE A 543 -0.43 -35.13 -25.38
C PHE A 543 -1.92 -34.91 -25.55
N ASN A 544 -2.27 -33.69 -25.96
CA ASN A 544 -3.59 -33.34 -26.42
C ASN A 544 -3.50 -32.42 -27.63
N THR A 545 -4.56 -32.40 -28.42
CA THR A 545 -4.70 -31.50 -29.56
C THR A 545 -6.05 -30.79 -29.49
N SER A 546 -6.08 -29.53 -29.89
CA SER A 546 -7.31 -28.74 -29.94
C SER A 546 -7.39 -27.85 -31.17
N LEU A 547 -8.55 -27.84 -31.82
CA LEU A 547 -8.88 -26.99 -32.94
C LEU A 547 -9.96 -26.01 -32.50
N ASN A 548 -9.62 -24.72 -32.47
CA ASN A 548 -10.50 -23.66 -31.98
C ASN A 548 -11.00 -22.79 -33.12
N PHE A 549 -12.30 -22.53 -33.11
CA PHE A 549 -13.00 -21.61 -34.01
C PHE A 549 -13.62 -20.51 -33.16
N SER A 550 -13.38 -19.25 -33.51
CA SER A 550 -14.01 -18.11 -32.82
C SER A 550 -14.34 -16.98 -33.79
N THR A 551 -15.44 -16.28 -33.52
CA THR A 551 -15.84 -15.09 -34.28
C THR A 551 -16.40 -14.03 -33.34
N ARG A 552 -16.60 -12.81 -33.85
CA ARG A 552 -17.23 -11.71 -33.12
C ARG A 552 -18.31 -11.09 -33.99
N ILE A 553 -19.52 -11.03 -33.44
CA ILE A 553 -20.68 -10.47 -34.11
C ILE A 553 -21.12 -9.24 -33.31
N TYR A 554 -21.29 -8.11 -34.00
CA TYR A 554 -21.67 -6.84 -33.39
C TYR A 554 -23.13 -6.53 -33.75
N GLY A 555 -23.98 -6.39 -32.73
CA GLY A 555 -25.33 -5.86 -32.85
C GLY A 555 -25.39 -4.44 -32.30
N LEU A 556 -25.96 -3.51 -33.09
CA LEU A 556 -26.18 -2.12 -32.68
C LEU A 556 -27.69 -1.85 -32.67
N MET A 557 -28.18 -1.32 -31.56
CA MET A 557 -29.59 -0.96 -31.39
C MET A 557 -29.68 0.48 -30.90
N ASN A 558 -30.27 1.36 -31.72
CA ASN A 558 -30.45 2.76 -31.36
C ASN A 558 -31.76 2.95 -30.57
N LEU A 559 -31.67 2.86 -29.25
CA LEU A 559 -32.77 3.20 -28.33
C LEU A 559 -32.42 4.46 -27.56
N ASN A 560 -33.33 5.44 -27.58
CA ASN A 560 -33.21 6.69 -26.84
C ASN A 560 -33.90 6.58 -25.48
N LEU A 561 -33.23 5.99 -24.49
CA LEU A 561 -33.73 5.87 -23.12
C LEU A 561 -33.01 6.87 -22.20
N GLY A 562 -33.61 8.04 -22.01
CA GLY A 562 -33.03 9.14 -21.23
C GLY A 562 -31.69 9.62 -21.81
N ASN A 563 -30.64 9.54 -20.99
CA ASN A 563 -29.27 9.88 -21.38
C ASN A 563 -28.56 8.76 -22.15
N LEU A 564 -29.17 7.59 -22.35
CA LEU A 564 -28.62 6.51 -23.19
C LEU A 564 -29.22 6.61 -24.60
N LYS A 565 -28.38 6.59 -25.63
CA LYS A 565 -28.78 6.81 -27.04
C LYS A 565 -28.62 5.61 -27.96
N SER A 566 -27.72 4.69 -27.61
CA SER A 566 -27.46 3.50 -28.41
C SER A 566 -26.97 2.39 -27.50
N PHE A 567 -27.33 1.15 -27.80
CA PHE A 567 -26.90 -0.06 -27.13
C PHE A 567 -26.13 -0.92 -28.13
N ARG A 568 -24.96 -1.39 -27.72
CA ARG A 568 -24.15 -2.34 -28.47
C ARG A 568 -24.10 -3.66 -27.73
N HIS A 569 -24.46 -4.73 -28.43
CA HIS A 569 -24.27 -6.10 -27.97
C HIS A 569 -23.17 -6.74 -28.82
N THR A 570 -22.07 -7.15 -28.20
CA THR A 570 -21.03 -7.92 -28.87
C THR A 570 -21.15 -9.38 -28.47
N LEU A 571 -21.49 -10.24 -29.44
CA LEU A 571 -21.55 -11.67 -29.29
C LEU A 571 -20.21 -12.30 -29.71
N LYS A 572 -19.64 -13.15 -28.85
CA LYS A 572 -18.34 -13.80 -29.04
C LYS A 572 -18.52 -15.33 -28.94
N PRO A 573 -19.08 -15.98 -29.97
CA PRO A 573 -19.17 -17.44 -29.99
C PRO A 573 -17.79 -18.06 -30.24
N SER A 574 -17.54 -19.18 -29.58
CA SER A 574 -16.34 -19.99 -29.77
C SER A 574 -16.64 -21.47 -29.59
N ILE A 575 -16.08 -22.29 -30.47
CA ILE A 575 -16.17 -23.74 -30.47
C ILE A 575 -14.74 -24.29 -30.45
N SER A 576 -14.47 -25.22 -29.55
CA SER A 576 -13.17 -25.89 -29.43
C SER A 576 -13.36 -27.39 -29.49
N LEU A 577 -12.84 -28.01 -30.54
CA LEU A 577 -12.72 -29.46 -30.66
C LEU A 577 -11.44 -29.86 -29.95
N SER A 578 -11.48 -30.77 -28.99
CA SER A 578 -10.26 -31.25 -28.34
C SER A 578 -10.25 -32.76 -28.21
N TYR A 579 -9.05 -33.31 -28.41
CA TYR A 579 -8.78 -34.74 -28.40
C TYR A 579 -7.63 -35.05 -27.45
N ARG A 580 -7.84 -36.06 -26.60
CA ARG A 580 -6.84 -36.67 -25.72
C ARG A 580 -7.00 -38.19 -25.80
N PRO A 581 -5.95 -38.94 -26.17
CA PRO A 581 -6.00 -40.40 -26.15
C PRO A 581 -6.21 -40.96 -24.75
N ASP A 582 -6.64 -42.22 -24.67
CA ASP A 582 -6.64 -42.96 -23.41
C ASP A 582 -5.23 -43.45 -23.07
N PHE A 583 -4.59 -42.77 -22.11
CA PHE A 583 -3.27 -43.16 -21.60
C PHE A 583 -3.30 -44.35 -20.65
N SER A 584 -4.48 -44.88 -20.36
CA SER A 584 -4.61 -46.13 -19.63
C SER A 584 -4.40 -47.35 -20.50
N ASN A 585 -4.44 -47.27 -21.83
CA ASN A 585 -4.17 -48.41 -22.71
C ASN A 585 -2.81 -49.07 -22.39
N ASP A 586 -2.77 -50.40 -22.36
CA ASP A 586 -1.59 -51.19 -21.99
C ASP A 586 -0.37 -50.90 -22.87
N LEU A 587 -0.57 -50.40 -24.11
CA LEU A 587 0.48 -49.89 -25.00
C LEU A 587 1.41 -48.87 -24.29
N TRP A 588 0.85 -48.04 -23.42
CA TRP A 588 1.62 -47.00 -22.71
C TRP A 588 2.33 -47.52 -21.45
N GLY A 589 1.84 -48.61 -20.86
CA GLY A 589 2.40 -49.20 -19.63
C GLY A 589 2.27 -48.34 -18.36
N TYR A 590 1.45 -47.27 -18.38
CA TYR A 590 1.27 -46.36 -17.24
C TYR A 590 0.29 -46.88 -16.18
N TYR A 591 -0.58 -47.81 -16.55
CA TYR A 591 -1.58 -48.40 -15.68
C TYR A 591 -1.34 -49.90 -15.50
N ARG A 592 -1.65 -50.40 -14.30
CA ARG A 592 -1.57 -51.82 -13.95
C ARG A 592 -2.80 -52.21 -13.16
N THR A 593 -3.10 -53.50 -13.12
CA THR A 593 -4.16 -54.06 -12.27
C THR A 593 -3.54 -54.78 -11.08
N VAL A 594 -4.22 -54.71 -9.94
CA VAL A 594 -3.88 -55.46 -8.72
C VAL A 594 -5.13 -56.14 -8.19
N GLN A 595 -4.99 -57.34 -7.66
CA GLN A 595 -6.06 -58.01 -6.93
C GLN A 595 -6.35 -57.24 -5.63
N THR A 596 -7.63 -57.05 -5.31
CA THR A 596 -8.05 -56.35 -4.08
C THR A 596 -8.60 -57.26 -3.02
N ASP A 597 -9.11 -58.44 -3.40
CA ASP A 597 -9.70 -59.39 -2.46
C ASP A 597 -9.55 -60.85 -2.94
N THR A 598 -9.75 -61.79 -2.03
CA THR A 598 -9.92 -63.21 -2.32
C THR A 598 -11.31 -63.48 -2.94
N VAL A 599 -11.43 -64.59 -3.66
CA VAL A 599 -12.68 -64.91 -4.39
C VAL A 599 -13.77 -65.31 -3.39
N SER A 600 -14.92 -64.62 -3.44
CA SER A 600 -16.06 -64.87 -2.54
C SER A 600 -16.75 -66.22 -2.77
N GLN A 601 -16.79 -66.72 -4.01
CA GLN A 601 -17.32 -68.03 -4.37
C GLN A 601 -16.48 -68.73 -5.46
N PRO A 602 -16.33 -70.07 -5.44
CA PRO A 602 -15.64 -70.79 -6.51
C PRO A 602 -16.31 -70.53 -7.88
N GLY A 603 -15.62 -69.79 -8.76
CA GLY A 603 -16.12 -69.41 -10.09
C GLY A 603 -16.27 -67.90 -10.32
N ASP A 604 -16.25 -67.08 -9.26
CA ASP A 604 -16.28 -65.62 -9.41
C ASP A 604 -14.92 -65.08 -9.90
N PRO A 605 -14.92 -64.01 -10.73
CA PRO A 605 -13.69 -63.34 -11.10
C PRO A 605 -13.05 -62.69 -9.87
N VAL A 606 -11.72 -62.82 -9.77
CA VAL A 606 -10.93 -62.18 -8.72
C VAL A 606 -11.18 -60.65 -8.78
N PRO A 607 -11.59 -60.01 -7.68
CA PRO A 607 -11.74 -58.57 -7.63
C PRO A 607 -10.40 -57.89 -7.93
N THR A 608 -10.37 -57.02 -8.94
CA THR A 608 -9.17 -56.27 -9.33
C THR A 608 -9.44 -54.78 -9.41
N GLU A 609 -8.43 -54.00 -9.05
CA GLU A 609 -8.42 -52.54 -9.15
C GLU A 609 -7.30 -52.11 -10.11
N ARG A 610 -7.62 -51.16 -10.99
CA ARG A 610 -6.65 -50.56 -11.89
C ARG A 610 -6.05 -49.30 -11.25
N TYR A 611 -4.73 -49.21 -11.22
CA TYR A 611 -4.00 -48.08 -10.64
C TYR A 611 -2.94 -47.53 -11.60
N SER A 612 -2.65 -46.25 -11.48
CA SER A 612 -1.54 -45.63 -12.20
C SER A 612 -0.23 -45.85 -11.44
N ILE A 613 0.82 -46.24 -12.15
CA ILE A 613 2.15 -46.37 -11.54
C ILE A 613 2.73 -45.03 -11.05
N PHE A 614 2.11 -43.90 -11.39
CA PHE A 614 2.51 -42.54 -11.00
C PHE A 614 1.54 -41.88 -10.00
N GLU A 615 0.59 -42.61 -9.43
CA GLU A 615 -0.46 -42.05 -8.56
C GLU A 615 0.06 -41.32 -7.30
N ASN A 616 1.23 -41.76 -6.79
CA ASN A 616 1.90 -41.17 -5.64
C ASN A 616 2.94 -40.09 -6.01
N GLU A 617 3.20 -39.89 -7.30
CA GLU A 617 4.19 -38.94 -7.78
C GLU A 617 3.70 -37.47 -7.75
N ILE A 618 4.63 -36.52 -7.82
CA ILE A 618 4.31 -35.11 -7.55
C ILE A 618 3.33 -34.47 -8.55
N PHE A 619 3.41 -34.79 -9.84
CA PHE A 619 2.51 -34.22 -10.85
C PHE A 619 1.29 -35.08 -11.15
N ARG A 620 1.27 -36.35 -10.68
CA ARG A 620 0.31 -37.40 -11.07
C ARG A 620 0.34 -37.57 -12.60
N GLY A 621 0.83 -38.73 -13.07
CA GLY A 621 1.09 -38.98 -14.48
C GLY A 621 -0.14 -38.85 -15.41
N PRO A 622 0.00 -39.27 -16.68
CA PRO A 622 -1.08 -39.21 -17.66
C PRO A 622 -2.36 -39.88 -17.13
N GLY A 623 -3.49 -39.21 -17.31
CA GLY A 623 -4.78 -39.66 -16.77
C GLY A 623 -5.47 -40.70 -17.66
N GLN A 624 -6.36 -41.47 -17.05
CA GLN A 624 -7.18 -42.48 -17.72
C GLN A 624 -8.33 -41.84 -18.49
N GLY A 625 -8.73 -42.51 -19.57
CA GLY A 625 -9.92 -42.22 -20.35
C GLY A 625 -9.61 -41.41 -21.61
N GLU A 626 -10.24 -41.82 -22.71
CA GLU A 626 -10.25 -41.05 -23.93
C GLU A 626 -11.13 -39.80 -23.76
N GLN A 627 -10.70 -38.66 -24.32
CA GLN A 627 -11.54 -37.46 -24.39
C GLN A 627 -11.66 -37.02 -25.84
N ARG A 628 -12.90 -36.93 -26.30
CA ARG A 628 -13.28 -36.36 -27.59
C ARG A 628 -14.35 -35.34 -27.31
N GLN A 629 -13.96 -34.11 -26.97
CA GLN A 629 -14.91 -33.12 -26.46
C GLN A 629 -15.05 -31.92 -27.40
N VAL A 630 -16.31 -31.48 -27.58
CA VAL A 630 -16.64 -30.20 -28.20
C VAL A 630 -17.00 -29.24 -27.08
N ASN A 631 -16.20 -28.19 -26.90
CA ASN A 631 -16.48 -27.13 -25.95
C ASN A 631 -17.18 -25.98 -26.66
N PHE A 632 -18.31 -25.54 -26.12
CA PHE A 632 -19.05 -24.40 -26.60
C PHE A 632 -18.93 -23.27 -25.58
N ARG A 633 -18.58 -22.07 -26.04
CA ARG A 633 -18.62 -20.86 -25.22
C ARG A 633 -19.25 -19.72 -25.98
N LEU A 634 -20.21 -19.07 -25.34
CA LEU A 634 -20.90 -17.89 -25.83
C LEU A 634 -20.64 -16.71 -24.88
N GLY A 635 -19.75 -15.81 -25.30
CA GLY A 635 -19.48 -14.57 -24.57
C GLY A 635 -20.38 -13.44 -25.04
N ASN A 636 -20.92 -12.67 -24.10
CA ASN A 636 -21.77 -11.51 -24.37
C ASN A 636 -21.18 -10.28 -23.67
N VAL A 637 -21.12 -9.16 -24.38
CA VAL A 637 -20.73 -7.86 -23.83
C VAL A 637 -21.83 -6.86 -24.18
N PHE A 638 -22.29 -6.09 -23.20
CA PHE A 638 -23.32 -5.08 -23.38
C PHE A 638 -22.80 -3.70 -23.00
N GLU A 639 -22.82 -2.80 -23.96
CA GLU A 639 -22.34 -1.43 -23.84
C GLU A 639 -23.47 -0.47 -24.23
N ALA A 640 -23.49 0.71 -23.62
CA ALA A 640 -24.44 1.76 -23.98
C ALA A 640 -23.70 3.08 -24.19
N LYS A 641 -24.13 3.85 -25.19
CA LYS A 641 -23.65 5.20 -25.44
C LYS A 641 -24.48 6.17 -24.61
N SER A 642 -23.89 6.74 -23.57
CA SER A 642 -24.46 7.84 -22.80
C SER A 642 -24.13 9.18 -23.44
N VAL A 643 -25.09 10.08 -23.46
CA VAL A 643 -24.96 11.46 -23.93
C VAL A 643 -25.45 12.38 -22.83
N LYS A 644 -24.57 13.24 -22.35
CA LYS A 644 -24.88 14.32 -21.40
C LYS A 644 -24.65 15.65 -22.10
N ARG A 645 -25.51 16.63 -21.85
CA ARG A 645 -25.29 18.02 -22.29
C ARG A 645 -24.88 18.85 -21.09
N ASP A 646 -23.84 19.67 -21.24
CA ASP A 646 -23.45 20.65 -20.21
C ASP A 646 -24.41 21.85 -20.24
N SER A 647 -24.33 22.68 -19.20
CA SER A 647 -24.98 23.98 -19.02
C SER A 647 -24.73 24.98 -20.17
N THR A 648 -23.66 24.79 -20.94
CA THR A 648 -23.32 25.56 -22.16
C THR A 648 -23.91 24.96 -23.45
N GLY A 649 -24.61 23.82 -23.38
CA GLY A 649 -25.17 23.11 -24.53
C GLY A 649 -24.21 22.10 -25.19
N GLU A 650 -22.96 22.00 -24.75
CA GLU A 650 -21.98 21.06 -25.31
C GLU A 650 -22.36 19.60 -25.03
N LYS A 651 -22.29 18.76 -26.09
CA LYS A 651 -22.66 17.35 -26.05
C LYS A 651 -21.45 16.49 -25.67
N LYS A 652 -21.45 15.91 -24.48
CA LYS A 652 -20.49 14.90 -24.05
C LYS A 652 -21.04 13.50 -24.28
N GLU A 653 -20.38 12.72 -25.11
CA GLU A 653 -20.73 11.33 -25.40
C GLU A 653 -19.72 10.38 -24.74
N GLU A 654 -20.21 9.36 -24.05
CA GLU A 654 -19.39 8.38 -23.33
C GLU A 654 -19.96 6.97 -23.55
N VAL A 655 -19.11 5.99 -23.87
CA VAL A 655 -19.53 4.59 -23.94
C VAL A 655 -19.33 3.97 -22.56
N ILE A 656 -20.43 3.52 -21.95
CA ILE A 656 -20.43 2.84 -20.66
C ILE A 656 -20.60 1.34 -20.86
N ASN A 657 -19.78 0.53 -20.16
CA ASN A 657 -19.96 -0.91 -20.13
C ASN A 657 -20.98 -1.27 -19.06
N LEU A 658 -22.14 -1.78 -19.45
CA LEU A 658 -23.14 -2.25 -18.50
C LEU A 658 -22.77 -3.64 -18.00
N ILE A 659 -22.41 -4.52 -18.92
CA ILE A 659 -21.94 -5.88 -18.67
C ILE A 659 -20.64 -6.07 -19.43
N ASP A 660 -19.53 -6.15 -18.69
CA ASP A 660 -18.19 -6.38 -19.24
C ASP A 660 -18.10 -7.79 -19.86
N GLN A 661 -18.76 -8.78 -19.23
CA GLN A 661 -18.67 -10.18 -19.62
C GLN A 661 -19.85 -10.99 -19.08
N LEU A 662 -20.67 -11.56 -19.95
CA LEU A 662 -21.64 -12.60 -19.63
C LEU A 662 -21.32 -13.83 -20.49
N ASP A 663 -20.65 -14.81 -19.90
CA ASP A 663 -20.26 -16.05 -20.57
C ASP A 663 -21.16 -17.19 -20.18
N PHE A 664 -21.53 -17.98 -21.19
CA PHE A 664 -22.10 -19.30 -21.03
C PHE A 664 -21.13 -20.32 -21.63
N SER A 665 -20.82 -21.39 -20.91
CA SER A 665 -19.96 -22.46 -21.40
C SER A 665 -20.46 -23.83 -20.97
N SER A 666 -20.43 -24.78 -21.90
CA SER A 666 -20.70 -26.21 -21.68
C SER A 666 -19.83 -27.01 -22.66
N SER A 667 -19.71 -28.31 -22.45
CA SER A 667 -18.94 -29.20 -23.31
C SER A 667 -19.66 -30.53 -23.49
N TYR A 668 -19.46 -31.18 -24.63
CA TYR A 668 -20.01 -32.51 -24.90
C TYR A 668 -18.87 -33.46 -25.20
N ASN A 669 -18.69 -34.51 -24.39
CA ASN A 669 -17.66 -35.52 -24.56
C ASN A 669 -18.22 -36.77 -25.24
N PHE A 670 -17.84 -36.99 -26.50
CA PHE A 670 -18.25 -38.14 -27.31
C PHE A 670 -17.63 -39.46 -26.84
N ALA A 671 -16.54 -39.41 -26.06
CA ALA A 671 -15.85 -40.59 -25.55
C ALA A 671 -16.33 -41.05 -24.16
N ALA A 672 -17.27 -40.34 -23.53
CA ALA A 672 -17.81 -40.74 -22.23
C ALA A 672 -18.95 -41.77 -22.37
N ASP A 673 -19.00 -42.76 -21.48
CA ASP A 673 -20.04 -43.79 -21.48
C ASP A 673 -21.41 -43.27 -21.03
N SER A 674 -21.41 -42.29 -20.11
CA SER A 674 -22.61 -41.64 -19.55
C SER A 674 -22.35 -40.16 -19.24
N LEU A 675 -23.40 -39.36 -19.08
CA LEU A 675 -23.29 -37.92 -18.73
C LEU A 675 -22.43 -37.14 -19.73
N LYS A 676 -22.67 -37.39 -21.02
CA LYS A 676 -21.86 -36.85 -22.13
C LYS A 676 -21.86 -35.33 -22.18
N LEU A 677 -22.95 -34.68 -21.78
CA LEU A 677 -23.06 -33.21 -21.71
C LEU A 677 -22.57 -32.70 -20.34
N SER A 678 -21.67 -31.74 -20.31
CA SER A 678 -21.23 -31.12 -19.07
C SER A 678 -22.18 -30.02 -18.60
N ASP A 679 -22.19 -29.76 -17.30
CA ASP A 679 -22.97 -28.68 -16.68
C ASP A 679 -22.77 -27.34 -17.40
N LEU A 680 -23.85 -26.58 -17.57
CA LEU A 680 -23.79 -25.22 -18.09
C LEU A 680 -23.26 -24.29 -17.01
N ARG A 681 -22.08 -23.71 -17.27
CA ARG A 681 -21.50 -22.67 -16.42
C ARG A 681 -21.83 -21.30 -16.99
N SER A 682 -22.38 -20.43 -16.15
CA SER A 682 -22.59 -19.02 -16.45
C SER A 682 -21.70 -18.15 -15.56
N ASN A 683 -21.03 -17.15 -16.14
CA ASN A 683 -20.27 -16.16 -15.38
C ASN A 683 -20.68 -14.75 -15.85
N LEU A 684 -20.97 -13.86 -14.91
CA LEU A 684 -21.35 -12.47 -15.14
C LEU A 684 -20.36 -11.54 -14.43
N ARG A 685 -19.82 -10.57 -15.17
CA ARG A 685 -19.11 -9.40 -14.65
C ARG A 685 -19.79 -8.15 -15.18
N ALA A 686 -20.24 -7.29 -14.26
CA ALA A 686 -20.98 -6.09 -14.62
C ALA A 686 -20.53 -4.88 -13.78
N LYS A 687 -20.62 -3.69 -14.41
CA LYS A 687 -20.30 -2.38 -13.83
C LYS A 687 -21.46 -1.43 -14.03
N ILE A 688 -22.61 -1.80 -13.46
CA ILE A 688 -23.88 -1.11 -13.69
C ILE A 688 -23.83 0.34 -13.19
N LEU A 689 -23.12 0.60 -12.09
CA LEU A 689 -22.92 1.93 -11.51
C LEU A 689 -21.41 2.23 -11.37
N PRO A 690 -20.97 3.48 -11.55
CA PRO A 690 -19.59 3.86 -11.26
C PRO A 690 -19.18 3.45 -9.84
N GLY A 691 -18.09 2.68 -9.71
CA GLY A 691 -17.59 2.22 -8.41
C GLY A 691 -18.25 0.94 -7.90
N MET A 692 -19.26 0.40 -8.60
CA MET A 692 -19.87 -0.90 -8.31
C MET A 692 -19.35 -1.96 -9.27
N ASN A 693 -18.72 -3.01 -8.73
CA ASN A 693 -18.35 -4.21 -9.47
C ASN A 693 -19.19 -5.39 -8.99
N ILE A 694 -19.92 -6.01 -9.91
CA ILE A 694 -20.70 -7.23 -9.65
C ILE A 694 -20.00 -8.38 -10.34
N ASN A 695 -19.73 -9.46 -9.60
CA ASN A 695 -19.30 -10.73 -10.16
C ASN A 695 -20.29 -11.81 -9.71
N ALA A 696 -20.92 -12.51 -10.64
CA ALA A 696 -21.77 -13.65 -10.35
C ALA A 696 -21.35 -14.87 -11.16
N SER A 697 -21.52 -16.06 -10.59
CA SER A 697 -21.29 -17.33 -11.26
C SER A 697 -22.38 -18.32 -10.88
N ALA A 698 -22.93 -19.00 -11.88
CA ALA A 698 -23.96 -20.01 -11.71
C ALA A 698 -23.57 -21.29 -12.45
N ASN A 699 -23.92 -22.45 -11.89
CA ASN A 699 -23.76 -23.75 -12.53
C ASN A 699 -25.12 -24.44 -12.62
N PHE A 700 -25.44 -24.95 -13.80
CA PHE A 700 -26.70 -25.64 -14.07
C PHE A 700 -26.43 -27.05 -14.55
N ASN A 701 -27.13 -28.02 -13.97
CA ASN A 701 -27.11 -29.42 -14.32
C ASN A 701 -28.28 -29.75 -15.26
N PHE A 702 -28.03 -30.55 -16.29
CA PHE A 702 -29.06 -30.98 -17.24
C PHE A 702 -29.65 -32.35 -16.91
N TYR A 703 -28.99 -33.11 -16.03
CA TYR A 703 -29.33 -34.48 -15.71
C TYR A 703 -30.14 -34.62 -14.44
N GLU A 704 -30.97 -35.66 -14.36
CA GLU A 704 -31.66 -36.03 -13.13
C GLU A 704 -30.70 -36.59 -12.08
N ARG A 705 -31.20 -36.75 -10.85
CA ARG A 705 -30.45 -37.36 -9.75
C ARG A 705 -31.25 -38.48 -9.13
N ASN A 706 -30.56 -39.55 -8.73
CA ASN A 706 -31.15 -40.62 -7.94
C ASN A 706 -31.39 -40.18 -6.48
N SER A 707 -31.97 -41.07 -5.66
CA SER A 707 -32.21 -40.84 -4.23
C SER A 707 -30.94 -40.53 -3.42
N ASP A 708 -29.78 -40.99 -3.89
CA ASP A 708 -28.48 -40.76 -3.27
C ASP A 708 -27.82 -39.45 -3.74
N GLY A 709 -28.48 -38.70 -4.63
CA GLY A 709 -27.99 -37.43 -5.16
C GLY A 709 -27.01 -37.54 -6.33
N ASN A 710 -26.72 -38.75 -6.81
CA ASN A 710 -25.86 -39.01 -7.95
C ASN A 710 -26.59 -38.72 -9.25
N LYS A 711 -25.91 -38.13 -10.22
CA LYS A 711 -26.49 -37.85 -11.54
C LYS A 711 -26.73 -39.15 -12.28
N ILE A 712 -27.90 -39.28 -12.90
CA ILE A 712 -28.25 -40.37 -13.82
C ILE A 712 -28.26 -39.85 -15.25
N ASP A 713 -28.01 -40.70 -16.25
CA ASP A 713 -27.92 -40.28 -17.66
C ASP A 713 -29.29 -39.99 -18.31
N ASP A 714 -30.23 -39.46 -17.52
CA ASP A 714 -31.54 -39.01 -17.95
C ASP A 714 -31.62 -37.50 -17.88
N PHE A 715 -32.11 -36.87 -18.94
CA PHE A 715 -32.23 -35.41 -18.98
C PHE A 715 -33.47 -34.93 -18.20
N LEU A 716 -33.28 -33.88 -17.41
CA LEU A 716 -34.35 -33.22 -16.63
C LEU A 716 -35.53 -32.77 -17.50
N VAL A 717 -35.27 -32.36 -18.75
CA VAL A 717 -36.32 -31.89 -19.67
C VAL A 717 -37.27 -33.00 -20.12
N THR A 718 -36.82 -34.26 -20.09
CA THR A 718 -37.61 -35.42 -20.54
C THR A 718 -38.62 -35.86 -19.48
N ASN A 719 -38.20 -35.84 -18.22
CA ASN A 719 -38.95 -36.41 -17.10
C ASN A 719 -39.55 -35.35 -16.16
N SER A 720 -39.15 -34.08 -16.30
CA SER A 720 -39.62 -32.97 -15.47
C SER A 720 -39.90 -31.71 -16.30
N SER A 721 -40.68 -30.77 -15.76
CA SER A 721 -40.90 -29.45 -16.38
C SER A 721 -39.70 -28.50 -16.25
N LYS A 722 -38.59 -28.94 -15.66
CA LYS A 722 -37.38 -28.14 -15.43
C LYS A 722 -36.38 -28.37 -16.56
N LEU A 723 -35.98 -27.30 -17.25
CA LEU A 723 -34.94 -27.38 -18.29
C LEU A 723 -33.55 -27.70 -17.71
N MET A 724 -33.28 -27.23 -16.49
CA MET A 724 -32.00 -27.39 -15.82
C MET A 724 -32.14 -27.15 -14.32
N GLU A 725 -31.25 -27.74 -13.53
CA GLU A 725 -31.18 -27.60 -12.09
C GLU A 725 -29.99 -26.70 -11.71
N LEU A 726 -30.25 -25.59 -11.01
CA LEU A 726 -29.17 -24.78 -10.44
C LEU A 726 -28.47 -25.57 -9.34
N THR A 727 -27.17 -25.82 -9.49
CA THR A 727 -26.35 -26.58 -8.51
C THR A 727 -25.49 -25.67 -7.63
N ARG A 728 -25.11 -24.51 -8.15
CA ARG A 728 -24.31 -23.51 -7.43
C ARG A 728 -24.64 -22.13 -7.95
N PHE A 729 -24.76 -21.17 -7.04
CA PHE A 729 -24.87 -19.76 -7.35
C PHE A 729 -24.02 -18.95 -6.38
N ARG A 730 -23.16 -18.10 -6.92
CA ARG A 730 -22.35 -17.17 -6.15
C ARG A 730 -22.48 -15.79 -6.75
N ILE A 731 -22.71 -14.80 -5.92
CA ILE A 731 -22.64 -13.39 -6.31
C ILE A 731 -21.83 -12.63 -5.28
N SER A 732 -20.91 -11.81 -5.76
CA SER A 732 -20.12 -10.88 -4.96
C SER A 732 -20.21 -9.50 -5.59
N THR A 733 -20.59 -8.51 -4.79
CA THR A 733 -20.74 -7.12 -5.20
C THR A 733 -19.86 -6.26 -4.32
N SER A 734 -18.94 -5.52 -4.92
CA SER A 734 -18.15 -4.50 -4.23
C SER A 734 -18.59 -3.12 -4.72
N TYR A 735 -18.96 -2.24 -3.82
CA TYR A 735 -19.31 -0.86 -4.11
C TYR A 735 -18.44 0.08 -3.29
N SER A 736 -17.61 0.89 -3.94
CA SER A 736 -16.71 1.80 -3.25
C SER A 736 -16.86 3.21 -3.79
N VAL A 737 -17.26 4.13 -2.92
CA VAL A 737 -17.54 5.52 -3.29
C VAL A 737 -17.02 6.49 -2.24
N GLN A 738 -16.76 7.70 -2.70
CA GLN A 738 -16.38 8.85 -1.91
C GLN A 738 -17.26 10.05 -2.30
N LEU A 739 -17.61 10.89 -1.34
CA LEU A 739 -18.35 12.11 -1.58
C LEU A 739 -17.40 13.21 -2.08
N GLY A 740 -17.43 13.51 -3.37
CA GLY A 740 -16.71 14.64 -3.97
C GLY A 740 -17.58 15.90 -4.10
N GLU A 741 -17.02 16.98 -4.66
CA GLU A 741 -17.72 18.25 -4.90
C GLU A 741 -18.98 18.10 -5.78
N ARG A 742 -19.03 17.06 -6.62
CA ARG A 742 -20.14 16.74 -7.52
C ARG A 742 -21.00 15.57 -7.02
N GLY A 743 -20.97 15.25 -5.72
CA GLY A 743 -21.70 14.13 -5.12
C GLY A 743 -20.86 12.84 -5.05
N PHE A 744 -21.53 11.69 -4.94
CA PHE A 744 -20.84 10.40 -4.85
C PHE A 744 -20.08 10.09 -6.14
N GLN A 745 -18.77 9.91 -6.00
CA GLN A 745 -17.86 9.50 -7.05
C GLN A 745 -17.26 8.14 -6.69
N PRO A 746 -16.96 7.29 -7.68
CA PRO A 746 -16.25 6.05 -7.41
C PRO A 746 -14.94 6.35 -6.69
N ASN A 747 -14.64 5.60 -5.64
CA ASN A 747 -13.39 5.71 -4.91
C ASN A 747 -12.28 5.04 -5.72
N THR A 748 -11.89 5.70 -6.80
CA THR A 748 -10.71 5.37 -7.60
C THR A 748 -9.60 6.29 -7.13
N ASN A 749 -8.55 5.73 -6.51
CA ASN A 749 -7.24 6.39 -6.52
C ASN A 749 -6.99 6.90 -7.95
N PRO A 750 -6.44 8.12 -8.13
CA PRO A 750 -6.49 8.84 -9.40
C PRO A 750 -5.93 7.98 -10.54
N HIS A 751 -6.82 7.56 -11.42
CA HIS A 751 -6.46 7.07 -12.74
C HIS A 751 -6.12 8.31 -13.59
N TYR A 752 -4.84 8.64 -13.72
CA TYR A 752 -4.40 9.51 -14.81
C TYR A 752 -4.28 8.66 -16.07
N PRO A 753 -5.17 8.87 -17.05
CA PRO A 753 -4.70 9.14 -18.40
C PRO A 753 -5.58 10.21 -19.04
N ALA A 754 -5.16 11.46 -18.97
CA ALA A 754 -5.51 12.38 -20.04
C ALA A 754 -4.55 12.08 -21.19
N ASN A 755 -5.11 11.67 -22.32
CA ASN A 755 -4.40 11.38 -23.56
C ASN A 755 -3.26 12.37 -23.83
N TYR A 756 -2.08 11.83 -24.13
CA TYR A 756 -0.97 12.60 -24.70
C TYR A 756 -1.45 13.22 -26.01
N ASN A 757 -1.77 14.51 -25.98
CA ASN A 757 -1.99 15.32 -27.17
C ASN A 757 -0.66 15.99 -27.53
N PRO A 758 0.08 15.51 -28.56
CA PRO A 758 1.37 16.08 -28.96
C PRO A 758 1.28 17.54 -29.44
N LEU A 759 0.07 18.07 -29.65
CA LEU A 759 -0.17 19.45 -30.09
C LEU A 759 -0.47 20.42 -28.93
N ASN A 760 -0.57 19.93 -27.68
CA ASN A 760 -0.82 20.79 -26.53
C ASN A 760 0.49 21.39 -25.97
N GLN A 761 0.86 22.56 -26.48
CA GLN A 761 2.07 23.31 -26.07
C GLN A 761 1.96 23.99 -24.68
N SER A 762 0.85 23.83 -23.94
CA SER A 762 0.69 24.42 -22.59
C SER A 762 1.71 23.88 -21.57
N ILE A 763 2.34 22.74 -21.85
CA ILE A 763 3.38 22.11 -21.03
C ILE A 763 4.76 22.83 -21.16
N PHE A 764 4.97 23.62 -22.22
CA PHE A 764 6.20 24.40 -22.42
C PHE A 764 6.12 25.81 -21.84
N ARG A 765 5.02 26.16 -21.16
CA ARG A 765 4.96 27.38 -20.35
C ARG A 765 5.54 27.07 -18.97
N PRO A 766 6.61 27.75 -18.53
CA PRO A 766 7.28 27.44 -17.25
C PRO A 766 6.41 27.70 -16.02
N VAL A 767 5.23 28.34 -16.16
CA VAL A 767 4.26 28.57 -15.10
C VAL A 767 2.85 28.46 -15.68
N ASP A 768 2.02 27.60 -15.09
CA ASP A 768 0.58 27.55 -15.34
C ASP A 768 -0.03 28.90 -14.92
N PRO A 769 -0.72 29.65 -15.82
CA PRO A 769 -1.34 30.93 -15.47
C PRO A 769 -2.47 30.83 -14.43
N HIS A 770 -2.87 29.61 -14.04
CA HIS A 770 -3.81 29.34 -12.96
C HIS A 770 -3.14 28.77 -11.69
N PHE A 771 -1.81 28.68 -11.67
CA PHE A 771 -1.08 28.30 -10.46
C PHE A 771 -1.30 29.37 -9.38
N ASN A 772 -1.99 29.00 -8.29
CA ASN A 772 -2.43 29.83 -7.15
C ASN A 772 -3.65 30.76 -7.33
N THR A 773 -4.36 30.79 -8.47
CA THR A 773 -5.62 31.59 -8.57
C THR A 773 -6.86 30.84 -8.09
N GLN A 774 -6.77 29.53 -7.89
CA GLN A 774 -7.74 28.78 -7.10
C GLN A 774 -7.07 28.40 -5.78
N PRO A 775 -7.69 28.69 -4.61
CA PRO A 775 -7.25 28.01 -3.39
C PRO A 775 -7.27 26.52 -3.72
N VAL A 776 -6.18 25.81 -3.45
CA VAL A 776 -6.19 24.35 -3.45
C VAL A 776 -7.29 23.98 -2.46
N GLN A 777 -8.49 23.72 -2.97
CA GLN A 777 -9.60 23.21 -2.17
C GLN A 777 -9.09 21.86 -1.71
N ASP A 778 -8.62 21.80 -0.47
CA ASP A 778 -8.19 20.56 0.16
C ASP A 778 -9.46 19.75 0.53
N PHE A 779 -10.35 19.56 -0.45
CA PHE A 779 -11.58 18.79 -0.31
C PHE A 779 -11.27 17.31 -0.48
N LYS A 780 -10.51 16.79 0.48
CA LYS A 780 -10.43 15.36 0.74
C LYS A 780 -11.78 14.92 1.29
N SER A 781 -12.65 14.42 0.41
CA SER A 781 -13.98 13.85 0.66
C SER A 781 -14.31 13.65 2.14
N PRO A 782 -15.37 14.28 2.67
CA PRO A 782 -15.74 14.15 4.08
C PRO A 782 -16.33 12.77 4.39
N PHE A 783 -16.65 11.96 3.38
CA PHE A 783 -17.29 10.68 3.56
C PHE A 783 -16.88 9.70 2.46
N SER A 784 -16.26 8.59 2.84
CA SER A 784 -15.99 7.46 1.94
C SER A 784 -16.46 6.17 2.57
N PHE A 785 -16.95 5.23 1.78
CA PHE A 785 -17.28 3.90 2.25
C PHE A 785 -17.08 2.85 1.16
N SER A 786 -16.82 1.61 1.57
CA SER A 786 -16.72 0.45 0.70
C SER A 786 -17.61 -0.66 1.23
N ILE A 787 -18.62 -1.07 0.47
CA ILE A 787 -19.52 -2.18 0.81
C ILE A 787 -19.14 -3.39 -0.03
N ASN A 788 -18.92 -4.52 0.62
CA ASN A 788 -18.70 -5.82 0.02
C ASN A 788 -19.83 -6.76 0.42
N PHE A 789 -20.68 -7.13 -0.53
CA PHE A 789 -21.72 -8.14 -0.38
C PHE A 789 -21.24 -9.46 -1.00
N SER A 790 -21.45 -10.58 -0.31
CA SER A 790 -21.16 -11.92 -0.80
C SER A 790 -22.29 -12.87 -0.45
N TYR A 791 -22.88 -13.48 -1.47
CA TYR A 791 -23.85 -14.56 -1.35
C TYR A 791 -23.32 -15.79 -2.08
N ASN A 792 -23.34 -16.93 -1.41
CA ASN A 792 -22.95 -18.20 -1.98
C ASN A 792 -23.94 -19.27 -1.55
N TRP A 793 -24.53 -19.94 -2.53
CA TRP A 793 -25.49 -21.01 -2.40
C TRP A 793 -25.00 -22.22 -3.17
N ARG A 794 -25.05 -23.39 -2.54
CA ARG A 794 -24.68 -24.67 -3.14
C ARG A 794 -25.71 -25.71 -2.77
N LEU A 795 -26.26 -26.35 -3.80
CA LEU A 795 -27.15 -27.50 -3.67
C LEU A 795 -26.43 -28.63 -2.95
N ASN A 796 -27.09 -29.22 -1.96
CA ASN A 796 -26.70 -30.46 -1.31
C ASN A 796 -27.81 -31.50 -1.57
N PRO A 797 -27.65 -32.41 -2.54
CA PRO A 797 -28.73 -33.30 -2.98
C PRO A 797 -29.31 -34.20 -1.88
N THR A 798 -28.50 -34.56 -0.88
CA THR A 798 -28.88 -35.49 0.19
C THR A 798 -29.18 -34.80 1.53
N GLY A 799 -29.14 -33.47 1.59
CA GLY A 799 -29.27 -32.75 2.85
C GLY A 799 -29.66 -31.29 2.70
N LYS A 800 -29.34 -30.48 3.71
CA LYS A 800 -29.59 -29.04 3.66
C LYS A 800 -28.57 -28.35 2.76
N ASN A 801 -29.07 -27.43 1.93
CA ASN A 801 -28.25 -26.62 1.04
C ASN A 801 -27.30 -25.73 1.84
N ASN A 802 -26.06 -25.61 1.37
CA ASN A 802 -25.06 -24.76 2.00
C ASN A 802 -25.25 -23.33 1.50
N THR A 803 -25.67 -22.44 2.40
CA THR A 803 -25.92 -21.03 2.08
C THR A 803 -25.13 -20.14 3.02
N THR A 804 -24.42 -19.17 2.47
CA THR A 804 -23.71 -18.11 3.21
C THR A 804 -24.05 -16.77 2.58
N ALA A 805 -24.37 -15.78 3.40
CA ALA A 805 -24.79 -14.46 2.94
C ALA A 805 -24.25 -13.42 3.91
N THR A 806 -23.28 -12.62 3.48
CA THR A 806 -22.64 -11.60 4.32
C THR A 806 -22.57 -10.26 3.60
N ILE A 807 -22.70 -9.19 4.36
CA ILE A 807 -22.40 -7.83 3.91
C ILE A 807 -21.38 -7.23 4.86
N ASN A 808 -20.30 -6.66 4.31
CA ASN A 808 -19.24 -6.02 5.09
C ASN A 808 -19.03 -4.62 4.54
N ALA A 809 -19.33 -3.61 5.35
CA ALA A 809 -18.97 -2.24 5.08
C ALA A 809 -17.62 -1.94 5.74
N GLN A 810 -16.60 -1.75 4.90
CA GLN A 810 -15.23 -1.47 5.28
C GLN A 810 -14.89 -0.02 4.94
N ASN A 811 -13.87 0.51 5.61
CA ASN A 811 -13.34 1.86 5.34
C ASN A 811 -14.41 2.95 5.35
N ILE A 812 -15.43 2.83 6.20
CA ILE A 812 -16.37 3.92 6.43
C ILE A 812 -15.56 5.00 7.13
N ASN A 813 -15.19 6.04 6.40
CA ASN A 813 -14.48 7.18 6.93
C ASN A 813 -15.38 8.40 6.84
N LEU A 814 -15.64 9.03 7.97
CA LEU A 814 -16.46 10.22 8.11
C LEU A 814 -15.63 11.29 8.82
N LYS A 815 -15.30 12.36 8.09
CA LYS A 815 -14.73 13.57 8.68
C LYS A 815 -15.85 14.44 9.20
N LEU A 816 -16.18 14.27 10.49
CA LEU A 816 -17.22 15.06 11.17
C LEU A 816 -16.91 16.57 11.12
N THR A 817 -15.63 16.93 11.22
CA THR A 817 -15.11 18.30 11.04
C THR A 817 -13.65 18.21 10.52
N PRO A 818 -12.99 19.31 10.09
CA PRO A 818 -11.58 19.27 9.68
C PRO A 818 -10.60 18.67 10.71
N LYS A 819 -10.99 18.66 12.00
CA LYS A 819 -10.18 18.14 13.11
C LYS A 819 -10.64 16.77 13.62
N TRP A 820 -11.80 16.27 13.21
CA TRP A 820 -12.38 15.00 13.69
C TRP A 820 -12.50 14.00 12.54
N ASP A 821 -11.91 12.83 12.72
CA ASP A 821 -11.88 11.74 11.76
C ASP A 821 -12.42 10.47 12.43
N PHE A 822 -13.59 10.03 11.99
CA PHE A 822 -14.26 8.83 12.47
C PHE A 822 -14.14 7.73 11.42
N ARG A 823 -13.56 6.60 11.80
CA ARG A 823 -13.40 5.42 10.97
C ARG A 823 -14.11 4.24 11.58
N THR A 824 -14.86 3.50 10.78
CA THR A 824 -15.48 2.26 11.23
C THR A 824 -15.52 1.19 10.15
N GLN A 825 -15.60 -0.05 10.60
CA GLN A 825 -15.96 -1.21 9.80
C GLN A 825 -17.05 -1.97 10.53
N ILE A 826 -18.07 -2.39 9.78
CA ILE A 826 -19.21 -3.16 10.29
C ILE A 826 -19.59 -4.22 9.26
N GLY A 827 -20.18 -5.30 9.71
CA GLY A 827 -20.74 -6.29 8.81
C GLY A 827 -21.84 -7.10 9.47
N TYR A 828 -22.57 -7.83 8.65
CA TYR A 828 -23.73 -8.60 9.06
C TYR A 828 -23.78 -9.92 8.29
N ASP A 829 -23.99 -11.01 9.02
CA ASP A 829 -24.26 -12.34 8.47
C ASP A 829 -25.78 -12.58 8.46
N PHE A 830 -26.37 -12.66 7.27
CA PHE A 830 -27.83 -12.86 7.12
C PHE A 830 -28.28 -14.28 7.46
N ILE A 831 -27.37 -15.25 7.52
CA ILE A 831 -27.67 -16.65 7.86
C ILE A 831 -27.67 -16.84 9.37
N GLN A 832 -26.62 -16.38 10.05
CA GLN A 832 -26.53 -16.42 11.51
C GLN A 832 -27.38 -15.33 12.19
N LYS A 833 -27.76 -14.28 11.44
CA LYS A 833 -28.47 -13.09 11.92
C LYS A 833 -27.68 -12.29 12.96
N GLU A 834 -26.36 -12.31 12.84
CA GLU A 834 -25.42 -11.69 13.78
C GLU A 834 -24.56 -10.62 13.10
N LEU A 835 -24.09 -9.65 13.90
CA LEU A 835 -23.11 -8.66 13.45
C LEU A 835 -21.72 -9.29 13.45
N THR A 836 -20.95 -9.05 12.38
CA THR A 836 -19.54 -9.44 12.35
C THR A 836 -18.70 -8.51 13.24
N PRO A 837 -17.50 -8.93 13.69
CA PRO A 837 -16.62 -8.09 14.48
C PRO A 837 -16.43 -6.69 13.86
N SER A 838 -16.73 -5.66 14.65
CA SER A 838 -16.75 -4.28 14.21
C SER A 838 -15.66 -3.48 14.93
N GLN A 839 -15.13 -2.45 14.29
CA GLN A 839 -14.13 -1.58 14.91
C GLN A 839 -14.55 -0.13 14.72
N PHE A 840 -14.41 0.66 15.77
CA PHE A 840 -14.67 2.08 15.77
C PHE A 840 -13.40 2.81 16.15
N SER A 841 -13.00 3.78 15.35
CA SER A 841 -11.81 4.61 15.60
C SER A 841 -12.20 6.06 15.45
N LEU A 842 -11.90 6.86 16.47
CA LEU A 842 -12.17 8.27 16.54
C LEU A 842 -10.86 9.00 16.79
N ASN A 843 -10.47 9.85 15.85
CA ASN A 843 -9.25 10.64 15.95
C ASN A 843 -9.59 12.13 15.97
N ARG A 844 -8.96 12.89 16.86
CA ARG A 844 -9.12 14.35 16.96
C ARG A 844 -7.77 15.05 16.97
N LYS A 845 -7.59 16.00 16.06
CA LYS A 845 -6.46 16.94 16.10
C LYS A 845 -6.76 18.10 17.03
N LEU A 846 -6.14 18.09 18.21
CA LEU A 846 -6.21 19.09 19.27
C LEU A 846 -5.05 20.10 19.16
N HIS A 847 -4.85 20.68 17.97
CA HIS A 847 -3.79 21.66 17.64
C HIS A 847 -2.36 21.14 17.90
N CYS A 848 -1.94 21.14 19.16
CA CYS A 848 -0.67 20.61 19.64
C CYS A 848 -0.76 19.18 20.15
N TRP A 849 -1.96 18.61 20.22
CA TRP A 849 -2.19 17.24 20.64
C TRP A 849 -2.96 16.50 19.55
N ASP A 850 -2.80 15.19 19.47
CA ASP A 850 -3.70 14.30 18.76
C ASP A 850 -4.27 13.31 19.78
N LEU A 851 -5.58 13.18 19.76
CA LEU A 851 -6.30 12.16 20.50
C LEU A 851 -6.68 11.04 19.53
N SER A 852 -6.45 9.80 19.94
CA SER A 852 -6.91 8.61 19.23
C SER A 852 -7.64 7.70 20.21
N PHE A 853 -8.86 7.33 19.85
CA PHE A 853 -9.66 6.38 20.58
C PHE A 853 -10.11 5.27 19.63
N THR A 854 -9.77 4.02 19.93
CA THR A 854 -10.14 2.87 19.09
C THR A 854 -10.77 1.79 19.95
N MET A 855 -11.93 1.28 19.55
CA MET A 855 -12.65 0.28 20.31
C MET A 855 -13.36 -0.76 19.44
N ASN A 856 -13.54 -1.95 20.01
CA ASN A 856 -14.56 -2.90 19.60
C ASN A 856 -15.47 -3.18 20.81
N PRO A 857 -16.71 -2.67 20.84
CA PRO A 857 -17.61 -2.80 21.98
C PRO A 857 -18.44 -4.10 21.98
N PHE A 858 -18.49 -4.85 20.87
CA PHE A 858 -19.40 -5.98 20.70
C PHE A 858 -18.66 -7.28 20.29
N GLY A 859 -19.29 -8.42 20.52
CA GLY A 859 -18.72 -9.76 20.27
C GLY A 859 -17.75 -10.22 21.37
N ASP A 860 -17.10 -11.36 21.13
CA ASP A 860 -16.28 -12.08 22.13
C ASP A 860 -14.97 -11.36 22.50
N ARG A 861 -14.63 -10.25 21.82
CA ARG A 861 -13.34 -9.56 21.93
C ARG A 861 -13.52 -8.06 22.08
N LYS A 862 -13.84 -7.65 23.31
CA LYS A 862 -13.97 -6.23 23.66
C LYS A 862 -12.63 -5.61 24.00
N TYR A 863 -12.36 -4.44 23.41
CA TYR A 863 -11.15 -3.67 23.73
C TYR A 863 -11.39 -2.18 23.53
N TYR A 864 -10.64 -1.37 24.29
CA TYR A 864 -10.66 0.07 24.25
C TYR A 864 -9.22 0.57 24.35
N PHE A 865 -8.77 1.29 23.33
CA PHE A 865 -7.46 1.91 23.27
C PHE A 865 -7.62 3.42 23.30
N PHE A 866 -6.92 4.05 24.24
CA PHE A 866 -6.87 5.49 24.36
C PHE A 866 -5.42 5.93 24.26
N SER A 867 -5.16 6.82 23.30
CA SER A 867 -3.89 7.54 23.21
C SER A 867 -4.13 9.04 23.11
N LEU A 868 -3.32 9.79 23.85
CA LEU A 868 -3.23 11.24 23.77
C LEU A 868 -1.75 11.61 23.57
N ARG A 869 -1.42 12.10 22.38
CA ARG A 869 -0.05 12.43 21.99
C ARG A 869 0.11 13.90 21.70
N ILE A 870 1.32 14.44 21.85
CA ILE A 870 1.64 15.80 21.42
C ILE A 870 1.91 15.74 19.90
N ASN A 871 1.15 16.50 19.11
CA ASN A 871 1.26 16.62 17.64
C ASN A 871 2.50 17.43 17.22
N ALA A 872 3.63 17.15 17.85
CA ALA A 872 4.90 17.71 17.49
C ALA A 872 5.92 16.59 17.59
N SER A 873 6.20 15.97 16.43
CA SER A 873 7.47 15.26 16.17
C SER A 873 8.71 16.06 16.63
N ARG A 874 8.53 17.37 16.86
CA ARG A 874 9.48 18.36 17.35
C ARG A 874 9.71 18.31 18.88
N LEU A 875 8.69 18.12 19.73
CA LEU A 875 8.89 18.03 21.19
C LEU A 875 9.61 16.75 21.60
N GLN A 876 9.30 15.64 20.93
CA GLN A 876 9.99 14.36 21.15
C GLN A 876 11.50 14.51 20.88
N GLY A 877 11.87 15.20 19.79
CA GLY A 877 13.26 15.55 19.48
C GLY A 877 13.89 16.54 20.45
N ILE A 878 13.12 17.47 21.02
CA ILE A 878 13.57 18.37 22.10
C ILE A 878 13.97 17.55 23.34
N ILE A 879 13.10 16.67 23.82
CA ILE A 879 13.33 15.85 25.02
C ILE A 879 14.57 14.97 24.85
N GLN A 880 14.77 14.40 23.67
CA GLN A 880 15.90 13.52 23.36
C GLN A 880 17.23 14.25 23.33
N LYS A 881 17.25 15.51 22.88
CA LYS A 881 18.47 16.32 22.77
C LYS A 881 18.90 16.98 24.08
N LEU A 882 18.15 16.78 25.18
CA LEU A 882 18.51 17.32 26.48
C LEU A 882 19.75 16.60 27.05
N PRO A 883 20.67 17.34 27.71
CA PRO A 883 21.89 16.76 28.27
C PRO A 883 21.56 15.66 29.29
N GLY A 884 22.23 14.50 29.17
CA GLY A 884 22.02 13.31 30.01
C GLY A 884 21.43 12.09 29.28
N LEU A 885 20.72 12.30 28.16
CA LEU A 885 20.10 11.22 27.36
C LEU A 885 20.81 10.99 25.99
N ASN A 886 21.69 11.90 25.59
CA ASN A 886 22.35 11.97 24.27
C ASN A 886 23.55 11.03 24.05
N ASN A 887 24.02 10.29 25.06
CA ASN A 887 25.32 9.59 24.96
C ASN A 887 25.32 8.37 24.01
N LEU A 888 24.21 8.05 23.35
CA LEU A 888 24.12 6.95 22.39
C LEU A 888 24.30 7.38 20.92
N GLU A 889 24.22 8.67 20.58
CA GLU A 889 24.31 9.14 19.19
C GLU A 889 25.74 9.50 18.73
N ARG A 890 26.70 9.68 19.65
CA ARG A 890 28.06 10.16 19.31
C ARG A 890 29.03 9.09 18.80
N GLY A 891 28.65 7.82 18.77
CA GLY A 891 29.55 6.73 18.40
C GLY A 891 29.84 6.53 16.91
N SER A 892 29.13 7.17 15.97
CA SER A 892 29.19 6.78 14.55
C SER A 892 29.59 7.86 13.53
N ARG A 893 30.02 9.06 13.97
CA ARG A 893 30.56 10.07 13.05
C ARG A 893 32.07 9.87 12.84
N GLY A 894 32.42 8.94 11.95
CA GLY A 894 33.74 8.89 11.35
C GLY A 894 33.98 10.14 10.51
N THR A 895 34.74 11.08 11.05
CA THR A 895 35.28 12.22 10.33
C THR A 895 36.25 11.72 9.27
N GLY A 896 35.88 11.91 8.00
CA GLY A 896 36.79 11.76 6.88
C GLY A 896 37.90 12.80 6.96
N ARG A 897 39.04 12.40 7.49
CA ARG A 897 40.34 13.04 7.25
C ARG A 897 41.38 11.92 7.22
N SER A 898 41.80 11.54 6.01
CA SER A 898 42.75 10.46 5.76
C SER A 898 44.09 10.75 6.44
N PRO A 899 44.64 9.83 7.25
CA PRO A 899 46.08 9.77 7.50
C PRO A 899 46.72 8.94 6.39
N ARG A 900 47.81 9.48 5.84
CA ARG A 900 48.76 8.75 5.00
C ARG A 900 49.45 7.65 5.83
N GLY A 901 49.64 6.48 5.21
CA GLY A 901 50.79 5.60 5.47
C GLY A 901 50.56 4.39 6.38
N PHE A 902 51.08 3.25 5.92
CA PHE A 902 51.19 1.91 6.53
C PHE A 902 49.90 1.06 6.48
N GLY A 903 49.83 -0.13 5.88
CA GLY A 903 50.84 -1.09 5.41
C GLY A 903 50.46 -2.48 5.91
N GLY A 904 49.98 -3.36 5.02
CA GLY A 904 49.97 -4.82 5.15
C GLY A 904 49.03 -5.49 6.16
N GLY A 905 48.30 -6.53 5.73
CA GLY A 905 47.74 -7.53 6.64
C GLY A 905 46.36 -8.07 6.24
N SER A 906 46.35 -9.29 5.72
CA SER A 906 45.22 -10.18 5.48
C SER A 906 44.19 -10.28 6.61
N PHE A 907 42.90 -10.20 6.28
CA PHE A 907 41.88 -11.28 6.36
C PHE A 907 40.53 -10.77 5.84
#